data_AF-A0A9Q8XKS6-F1
#
_entry.id   AF-A0A9Q8XKS6-F1
#
_cell.length_a   1.000
_cell.length_b   1.000
_cell.length_c   1.000
_cell.angle_alpha   90.00
_cell.angle_beta   90.00
_cell.angle_gamma   90.00
#
_symmetry.space_group_name_H-M   'P 1'
#
loop_
_entity.id
_entity.type
_entity.pdbx_description
1 polymer ?
#
loop_
_entity_poly.entity_id
_entity_poly.type
_entity_poly.pdbx_seq_one_letter_code
_entity_poly.pdbx_strand_id
1 'polypeptide(L)'
;MNRITLCAASIALALSGTAMAAPTAPSIDVYGSNNLQFSKIELAMETTAGYNQMVKYFDEADIAIKFNQWSGTTGDTYKVYFDGVEVATGPISGSQTTANFKYATGGRYQMTIEACDESGCSTSAPAEIVVADTDGAHLAPLAMNVDPNNKSYNTDPSTVVGTYFVEWGIYGREFTVDNIPADNLTHILYGFIPICGPNESVKSVGGNSYNALMTACTGVPDYEVVIHDPWAAYQKSFPQAGHEYSSPIKGNYAMLMALKQRNPDLKIIPSIGGWTLSDPFFDFTTKANRDTFVASVKRFLTTWKFYDGVDIDWEFPGGGGAAPDLGDPVNDGPAYVALMQELRAMLDQLEADTGRTYELTSAIGVGYDKIEDVNYADAVQYMDYIFAMTYDFYGGWNNVPGHQTALYCGTFMRPGQCDGSGMDENGEPYKGPAYTTDNGIQLLLAQGVPANKLVVGTAMYGRGWEGVTPDTLTDPNDPMTGTGTGKLKGSTAQGVWEDGVIDYKGVKSFMLGADNTGINGFEYGYDAQAEAPWVWNRSTGQLITFDDDRSVKAKGAYVRSLGLAGLFSWEIDADNGDILNAMHEGLAGGTPANRAPVAVAGADITVTGPASVVLDGSSSSDSDGSVASYAWEQLSGTSVSLTGADTAQASFDVAEVAQTETLTFKLTVTDNEGATGTDTVVVTVQAKDTGPVNTAPVAVVSAPATVNAGDVVVVDASGSSDADNDTLTYSWDVPAGLNATINGATVTFTAVEYTQDTSLLFTVTVSDAQATSSALATVVVAKKDTGGGTCTNAWDSSAVYNGGDQVTWDGKVWEAKWWTQGDDPSQSGQWGVWKEVGPADC
;
A
#
# COMPACT_ATOMS: atom_id res chain seq x y z
N MET A 1 -23.60 10.02 118.03
CA MET A 1 -22.50 10.13 119.02
C MET A 1 -21.36 10.88 118.36
N ASN A 2 -20.88 11.95 119.01
CA ASN A 2 -19.52 12.54 118.92
C ASN A 2 -19.04 13.03 117.53
N ARG A 3 -18.35 14.16 117.34
CA ARG A 3 -17.79 15.20 118.21
C ARG A 3 -17.38 16.38 117.29
N ILE A 4 -17.37 17.56 117.89
CA ILE A 4 -16.83 18.85 117.45
C ILE A 4 -15.33 18.74 117.07
N THR A 5 -14.78 19.58 116.17
CA THR A 5 -13.73 20.61 116.44
C THR A 5 -13.17 21.27 115.16
N LEU A 6 -13.13 22.61 115.20
CA LEU A 6 -12.45 23.66 114.41
C LEU A 6 -11.59 23.28 113.18
N CYS A 7 -11.83 24.00 112.07
CA CYS A 7 -10.82 24.29 111.04
C CYS A 7 -10.39 25.75 111.11
N ALA A 8 -9.08 25.95 111.24
CA ALA A 8 -8.38 27.23 111.24
C ALA A 8 -8.23 27.79 109.82
N ALA A 9 -8.42 29.10 109.69
CA ALA A 9 -8.09 29.86 108.49
C ALA A 9 -6.57 29.83 108.26
N SER A 10 -6.16 29.35 107.09
CA SER A 10 -4.79 29.47 106.58
C SER A 10 -4.84 30.24 105.28
N ILE A 11 -4.17 31.39 105.28
CA ILE A 11 -3.92 32.24 104.11
C ILE A 11 -2.99 31.45 103.17
N ALA A 12 -3.52 30.98 102.05
CA ALA A 12 -2.72 30.48 100.94
C ALA A 12 -2.58 31.61 99.90
N LEU A 13 -1.36 32.11 99.72
CA LEU A 13 -1.00 32.95 98.58
C LEU A 13 -1.33 32.16 97.30
N ALA A 14 -2.31 32.64 96.54
CA ALA A 14 -2.53 32.20 95.17
C ALA A 14 -1.41 32.76 94.30
N LEU A 15 -0.37 31.95 94.06
CA LEU A 15 0.44 32.07 92.85
C LEU A 15 -0.45 31.59 91.69
N SER A 16 -1.31 32.47 91.19
CA SER A 16 -1.93 32.30 89.88
C SER A 16 -0.83 32.47 88.84
N GLY A 17 -0.07 31.40 88.58
CA GLY A 17 0.61 31.30 87.30
C GLY A 17 -0.48 31.41 86.24
N THR A 18 -0.46 32.49 85.46
CA THR A 18 -1.25 32.56 84.24
C THR A 18 -0.80 31.38 83.39
N ALA A 19 -1.58 30.30 83.36
CA ALA A 19 -1.41 29.27 82.36
C ALA A 19 -1.58 29.99 81.03
N MET A 20 -0.46 30.25 80.34
CA MET A 20 -0.51 30.81 79.00
C MET A 20 -1.20 29.76 78.14
N ALA A 21 -2.41 30.06 77.69
CA ALA A 21 -3.15 29.18 76.82
C ALA A 21 -2.45 29.19 75.45
N ALA A 22 -2.29 28.02 74.84
CA ALA A 22 -1.80 27.87 73.48
C ALA A 22 -2.57 28.82 72.52
N PRO A 23 -1.97 29.18 71.37
CA PRO A 23 -2.63 29.98 70.35
C PRO A 23 -4.02 29.46 70.00
N THR A 24 -4.90 30.33 69.53
CA THR A 24 -6.20 29.91 68.99
C THR A 24 -5.98 28.97 67.81
N ALA A 25 -6.71 27.86 67.73
CA ALA A 25 -6.63 26.96 66.58
C ALA A 25 -6.96 27.71 65.27
N PRO A 26 -6.13 27.57 64.21
CA PRO A 26 -6.44 28.13 62.90
C PRO A 26 -7.81 27.70 62.38
N SER A 27 -8.62 28.66 61.91
CA SER A 27 -9.86 28.38 61.17
C SER A 27 -9.61 28.60 59.68
N ILE A 28 -9.58 27.51 58.91
CA ILE A 28 -9.34 27.56 57.46
C ILE A 28 -10.49 28.30 56.76
N ASP A 29 -10.14 29.26 55.90
CA ASP A 29 -11.06 29.93 55.00
C ASP A 29 -11.07 29.17 53.66
N VAL A 30 -12.01 28.22 53.54
CA VAL A 30 -12.13 27.35 52.36
C VAL A 30 -12.35 28.16 51.09
N TYR A 31 -13.27 29.13 51.11
CA TYR A 31 -13.57 29.96 49.94
C TYR A 31 -12.39 30.87 49.56
N GLY A 32 -11.74 31.48 50.55
CA GLY A 32 -10.55 32.30 50.33
C GLY A 32 -9.32 31.53 49.83
N SER A 33 -9.36 30.19 49.92
CA SER A 33 -8.31 29.23 49.55
C SER A 33 -8.70 28.38 48.32
N ASN A 34 -9.47 28.97 47.39
CA ASN A 34 -9.92 28.31 46.16
C ASN A 34 -10.66 26.97 46.38
N ASN A 35 -11.47 26.89 47.45
CA ASN A 35 -12.14 25.65 47.87
C ASN A 35 -11.19 24.45 48.05
N LEU A 36 -9.93 24.74 48.38
CA LEU A 36 -8.86 23.75 48.55
C LEU A 36 -8.61 22.90 47.29
N GLN A 37 -8.88 23.46 46.11
CA GLN A 37 -8.61 22.86 44.81
C GLN A 37 -7.39 23.54 44.17
N PHE A 38 -6.34 22.77 43.92
CA PHE A 38 -5.12 23.23 43.27
C PHE A 38 -4.76 22.29 42.13
N SER A 39 -3.96 22.77 41.18
CA SER A 39 -3.56 21.99 40.01
C SER A 39 -2.14 22.34 39.60
N LYS A 40 -1.39 21.35 39.16
CA LYS A 40 -0.10 21.51 38.49
C LYS A 40 -0.22 21.84 37.01
N ILE A 41 -1.43 21.76 36.46
CA ILE A 41 -1.71 22.10 35.08
C ILE A 41 -2.81 23.16 35.00
N GLU A 42 -2.53 24.22 34.26
CA GLU A 42 -3.50 25.22 33.85
C GLU A 42 -3.98 24.88 32.43
N LEU A 43 -5.28 24.70 32.30
CA LEU A 43 -5.93 24.38 31.04
C LEU A 43 -6.98 25.46 30.73
N ALA A 44 -6.89 26.06 29.55
CA ALA A 44 -7.91 26.97 29.06
C ALA A 44 -9.20 26.18 28.77
N MET A 45 -10.31 26.49 29.45
CA MET A 45 -11.54 25.66 29.44
C MET A 45 -12.67 26.18 28.55
N GLU A 46 -12.71 27.49 28.27
CA GLU A 46 -13.83 28.16 27.59
C GLU A 46 -13.42 28.86 26.29
N THR A 47 -12.26 28.49 25.75
CA THR A 47 -11.69 29.09 24.54
C THR A 47 -10.91 28.03 23.77
N THR A 48 -10.57 28.35 22.52
CA THR A 48 -9.67 27.56 21.67
C THR A 48 -8.61 28.50 21.12
N ALA A 49 -7.34 28.14 21.29
CA ALA A 49 -6.17 28.93 20.89
C ALA A 49 -4.99 28.00 20.59
N GLY A 50 -3.80 28.57 20.39
CA GLY A 50 -2.58 27.78 20.24
C GLY A 50 -2.27 26.93 21.48
N TYR A 51 -1.71 25.73 21.28
CA TYR A 51 -1.47 24.74 22.33
C TYR A 51 -0.69 25.32 23.52
N ASN A 52 0.42 26.03 23.27
CA ASN A 52 1.26 26.65 24.30
C ASN A 52 0.54 27.76 25.10
N GLN A 53 -0.56 28.31 24.59
CA GLN A 53 -1.40 29.26 25.33
C GLN A 53 -2.45 28.55 26.17
N MET A 54 -2.93 27.41 25.69
CA MET A 54 -4.00 26.65 26.34
C MET A 54 -3.50 25.72 27.44
N VAL A 55 -2.27 25.21 27.32
CA VAL A 55 -1.71 24.19 28.22
C VAL A 55 -0.44 24.73 28.86
N LYS A 56 -0.45 24.86 30.19
CA LYS A 56 0.73 25.20 30.98
C LYS A 56 0.86 24.24 32.13
N TYR A 57 1.97 23.52 32.15
CA TYR A 57 2.29 22.57 33.23
C TYR A 57 3.40 23.12 34.10
N PHE A 58 3.31 22.84 35.40
CA PHE A 58 4.24 23.26 36.43
C PHE A 58 4.71 22.04 37.23
N ASP A 59 6.01 21.96 37.51
CA ASP A 59 6.58 20.86 38.30
C ASP A 59 6.02 20.81 39.73
N GLU A 60 5.61 21.95 40.26
CA GLU A 60 4.99 22.11 41.57
C GLU A 60 3.75 23.01 41.47
N ALA A 61 2.68 22.66 42.20
CA ALA A 61 1.51 23.51 42.33
C ALA A 61 1.79 24.64 43.33
N ASP A 62 1.34 25.85 43.00
CA ASP A 62 1.32 26.97 43.94
C ASP A 62 0.11 26.84 44.87
N ILE A 63 0.37 26.57 46.15
CA ILE A 63 -0.66 26.38 47.19
C ILE A 63 -0.77 27.65 48.03
N ALA A 64 -1.99 28.20 48.12
CA ALA A 64 -2.30 29.38 48.92
C ALA A 64 -3.49 29.11 49.84
N ILE A 65 -3.22 28.90 51.13
CA ILE A 65 -4.25 28.60 52.15
C ILE A 65 -4.42 29.78 53.10
N LYS A 66 -5.61 30.36 53.12
CA LYS A 66 -5.99 31.41 54.06
C LYS A 66 -6.59 30.79 55.32
N PHE A 67 -6.18 31.28 56.48
CA PHE A 67 -6.79 30.93 57.75
C PHE A 67 -6.87 32.13 58.68
N ASN A 68 -7.79 32.07 59.64
CA ASN A 68 -8.09 33.16 60.55
C ASN A 68 -8.07 32.70 62.00
N GLN A 69 -7.68 33.62 62.89
CA GLN A 69 -7.68 33.47 64.35
C GLN A 69 -8.25 34.76 64.96
N TRP A 70 -9.57 34.92 64.91
CA TRP A 70 -10.26 36.16 65.31
C TRP A 70 -10.32 36.42 66.81
N SER A 71 -10.20 35.35 67.61
CA SER A 71 -10.25 35.40 69.06
C SER A 71 -8.93 34.89 69.63
N GLY A 72 -8.61 35.24 70.88
CA GLY A 72 -7.40 34.76 71.56
C GLY A 72 -6.09 35.28 70.95
N THR A 73 -4.98 34.58 71.24
CA THR A 73 -3.67 34.86 70.65
C THR A 73 -3.51 34.11 69.33
N THR A 74 -2.76 34.68 68.38
CA THR A 74 -2.56 34.10 67.06
C THR A 74 -1.35 33.16 67.01
N GLY A 75 -0.42 33.30 67.96
CA GLY A 75 0.87 32.62 67.94
C GLY A 75 1.85 33.26 66.95
N ASP A 76 3.04 32.67 66.86
CA ASP A 76 4.19 33.21 66.12
C ASP A 76 4.40 32.53 64.77
N THR A 77 4.16 31.22 64.70
CA THR A 77 4.45 30.39 63.53
C THR A 77 3.31 29.46 63.20
N TYR A 78 3.12 29.19 61.91
CA TYR A 78 2.23 28.14 61.44
C TYR A 78 3.02 26.97 60.86
N LYS A 79 2.38 25.80 60.86
CA LYS A 79 2.80 24.60 60.15
C LYS A 79 1.62 23.99 59.42
N VAL A 80 1.81 23.64 58.16
CA VAL A 80 0.82 22.94 57.35
C VAL A 80 1.22 21.48 57.28
N TYR A 81 0.27 20.60 57.51
CA TYR A 81 0.45 19.16 57.44
C TYR A 81 -0.47 18.55 56.40
N PHE A 82 0.04 17.66 55.55
CA PHE A 82 -0.74 16.76 54.71
C PHE A 82 -0.58 15.35 55.27
N ASP A 83 -1.69 14.71 55.66
CA ASP A 83 -1.72 13.37 56.26
C ASP A 83 -0.76 13.22 57.46
N GLY A 84 -0.61 14.29 58.25
CA GLY A 84 0.26 14.35 59.41
C GLY A 84 1.74 14.61 59.12
N VAL A 85 2.12 14.78 57.85
CA VAL A 85 3.49 15.14 57.43
C VAL A 85 3.58 16.65 57.22
N GLU A 86 4.56 17.30 57.85
CA GLU A 86 4.80 18.74 57.69
C GLU A 86 5.22 19.04 56.23
N VAL A 87 4.47 19.90 55.55
CA VAL A 87 4.73 20.28 54.14
C VAL A 87 5.10 21.76 53.99
N ALA A 88 4.75 22.59 54.96
CA ALA A 88 5.12 24.01 54.96
C ALA A 88 5.16 24.58 56.38
N THR A 89 5.95 25.64 56.56
CA THR A 89 5.97 26.44 57.78
C THR A 89 6.25 27.91 57.46
N GLY A 90 5.77 28.82 58.30
CA GLY A 90 6.01 30.24 58.13
C GLY A 90 5.52 31.08 59.31
N PRO A 91 5.71 32.41 59.26
CA PRO A 91 5.27 33.32 60.32
C PRO A 91 3.75 33.54 60.27
N ILE A 92 3.13 33.73 61.44
CA ILE A 92 1.75 34.20 61.56
C ILE A 92 1.74 35.73 61.59
N SER A 93 0.86 36.35 60.78
CA SER A 93 0.77 37.81 60.62
C SER A 93 -0.60 38.34 61.02
N GLY A 94 -0.80 38.57 62.32
CA GLY A 94 -2.07 39.08 62.85
C GLY A 94 -3.20 38.05 62.76
N SER A 95 -4.46 38.52 62.78
CA SER A 95 -5.64 37.64 62.88
C SER A 95 -6.01 36.90 61.59
N GLN A 96 -5.33 37.20 60.47
CA GLN A 96 -5.49 36.51 59.19
C GLN A 96 -4.12 36.23 58.59
N THR A 97 -3.86 35.00 58.20
CA THR A 97 -2.59 34.60 57.60
C THR A 97 -2.85 33.80 56.32
N THR A 98 -2.02 34.01 55.30
CA THR A 98 -1.99 33.18 54.09
C THR A 98 -0.72 32.35 54.09
N ALA A 99 -0.85 31.03 54.20
CA ALA A 99 0.23 30.10 53.98
C ALA A 99 0.44 29.92 52.47
N ASN A 100 1.59 30.34 51.96
CA ASN A 100 1.98 30.17 50.56
C ASN A 100 3.18 29.23 50.49
N PHE A 101 3.07 28.17 49.71
CA PHE A 101 4.13 27.19 49.50
C PHE A 101 3.93 26.46 48.18
N LYS A 102 4.95 25.72 47.74
CA LYS A 102 4.90 24.88 46.55
C LYS A 102 4.80 23.42 46.94
N TYR A 103 4.08 22.63 46.15
CA TYR A 103 3.94 21.19 46.40
C TYR A 103 3.97 20.38 45.10
N ALA A 104 4.85 19.39 45.04
CA ALA A 104 5.18 18.66 43.81
C ALA A 104 4.25 17.46 43.52
N THR A 105 3.63 16.87 44.54
CA THR A 105 2.94 15.57 44.40
C THR A 105 1.42 15.75 44.27
N GLY A 106 0.85 15.26 43.17
CA GLY A 106 -0.61 15.22 42.99
C GLY A 106 -1.28 14.25 43.96
N GLY A 107 -2.53 14.51 44.35
CA GLY A 107 -3.28 13.65 45.26
C GLY A 107 -4.39 14.34 46.01
N ARG A 108 -5.00 13.59 46.94
CA ARG A 108 -5.95 14.08 47.94
C ARG A 108 -5.34 13.86 49.32
N TYR A 109 -5.35 14.90 50.14
CA TYR A 109 -4.69 14.87 51.44
C TYR A 109 -5.61 15.40 52.53
N GLN A 110 -5.53 14.85 53.73
CA GLN A 110 -6.11 15.47 54.92
C GLN A 110 -5.17 16.57 55.41
N MET A 111 -5.56 17.82 55.18
CA MET A 111 -4.79 18.99 55.58
C MET A 111 -5.17 19.46 56.98
N THR A 112 -4.17 19.76 57.79
CA THR A 112 -4.33 20.52 59.03
C THR A 112 -3.34 21.68 59.11
N ILE A 113 -3.72 22.77 59.77
CA ILE A 113 -2.83 23.90 60.05
C ILE A 113 -2.66 24.02 61.57
N GLU A 114 -1.42 24.00 62.03
CA GLU A 114 -1.04 24.20 63.42
C GLU A 114 -0.50 25.63 63.61
N ALA A 115 -0.91 26.31 64.68
CA ALA A 115 -0.32 27.57 65.12
C ALA A 115 0.41 27.36 66.44
N CYS A 116 1.65 27.85 66.54
CA CYS A 116 2.53 27.67 67.69
C CYS A 116 3.12 28.98 68.19
N ASP A 117 3.28 29.09 69.51
CA ASP A 117 4.14 30.06 70.21
C ASP A 117 4.83 29.38 71.42
N GLU A 118 5.45 30.17 72.30
CA GLU A 118 6.12 29.67 73.50
C GLU A 118 5.19 28.94 74.50
N SER A 119 3.88 29.17 74.42
CA SER A 119 2.89 28.56 75.31
C SER A 119 2.37 27.21 74.85
N GLY A 120 2.59 26.86 73.57
CA GLY A 120 2.18 25.59 72.98
C GLY A 120 1.69 25.74 71.53
N CYS A 121 1.03 24.70 71.03
CA CYS A 121 0.49 24.65 69.68
C CYS A 121 -0.99 24.24 69.69
N SER A 122 -1.75 24.74 68.71
CA SER A 122 -3.14 24.37 68.47
C SER A 122 -3.37 24.10 66.98
N THR A 123 -4.08 23.01 66.68
CA THR A 123 -4.31 22.52 65.32
C THR A 123 -5.75 22.77 64.86
N SER A 124 -5.93 23.12 63.59
CA SER A 124 -7.25 23.22 62.94
C SER A 124 -7.96 21.86 62.92
N ALA A 125 -9.27 21.88 62.64
CA ALA A 125 -9.94 20.69 62.13
C ALA A 125 -9.31 20.27 60.78
N PRO A 126 -9.27 18.96 60.46
CA PRO A 126 -8.81 18.51 59.17
C PRO A 126 -9.78 18.94 58.06
N ALA A 127 -9.24 19.27 56.89
CA ALA A 127 -9.98 19.54 55.66
C ALA A 127 -9.30 18.83 54.49
N GLU A 128 -10.07 18.27 53.56
CA GLU A 128 -9.49 17.67 52.36
C GLU A 128 -8.97 18.76 51.42
N ILE A 129 -7.73 18.62 50.98
CA ILE A 129 -7.13 19.42 49.91
C ILE A 129 -6.85 18.52 48.71
N VAL A 130 -7.10 19.04 47.51
CA VAL A 130 -6.86 18.35 46.25
C VAL A 130 -5.76 19.08 45.48
N VAL A 131 -4.74 18.33 45.07
CA VAL A 131 -3.68 18.80 44.16
C VAL A 131 -3.76 17.96 42.89
N ALA A 132 -4.31 18.51 41.81
CA ALA A 132 -4.44 17.81 40.54
C ALA A 132 -3.08 17.70 39.82
N ASP A 133 -2.80 16.53 39.26
CA ASP A 133 -1.67 16.23 38.39
C ASP A 133 -2.15 15.27 37.29
N THR A 134 -1.42 15.20 36.18
CA THR A 134 -1.81 14.48 34.96
C THR A 134 -1.53 12.99 34.99
N ASP A 135 -1.07 12.45 36.12
CA ASP A 135 -1.04 11.01 36.41
C ASP A 135 -2.39 10.50 36.94
N GLY A 136 -3.30 11.41 37.31
CA GLY A 136 -4.60 11.07 37.86
C GLY A 136 -4.59 10.73 39.35
N ALA A 137 -3.51 10.98 40.10
CA ALA A 137 -3.41 10.61 41.52
C ALA A 137 -4.49 11.25 42.43
N HIS A 138 -5.15 12.30 41.94
CA HIS A 138 -6.25 13.00 42.61
C HIS A 138 -7.66 12.44 42.25
N LEU A 139 -7.73 11.52 41.30
CA LEU A 139 -8.97 10.94 40.77
C LEU A 139 -9.24 9.58 41.44
N ALA A 140 -10.53 9.24 41.55
CA ALA A 140 -10.92 7.88 41.86
C ALA A 140 -10.79 7.00 40.60
N PRO A 141 -10.70 5.66 40.75
CA PRO A 141 -10.82 4.75 39.63
C PRO A 141 -12.07 5.02 38.79
N LEU A 142 -11.94 5.00 37.46
CA LEU A 142 -13.05 5.30 36.54
C LEU A 142 -14.20 4.29 36.73
N ALA A 143 -15.43 4.81 36.79
CA ALA A 143 -16.62 3.98 36.72
C ALA A 143 -16.85 3.55 35.25
N MET A 144 -16.87 2.24 35.01
CA MET A 144 -16.97 1.68 33.67
C MET A 144 -18.42 1.40 33.25
N ASN A 145 -18.72 1.56 31.96
CA ASN A 145 -19.97 1.24 31.29
C ASN A 145 -19.69 0.47 29.98
N VAL A 146 -19.05 -0.69 30.13
CA VAL A 146 -18.65 -1.56 29.02
C VAL A 146 -19.87 -2.38 28.56
N ASP A 147 -20.01 -2.57 27.24
CA ASP A 147 -21.03 -3.47 26.70
C ASP A 147 -20.83 -4.90 27.27
N PRO A 148 -21.86 -5.50 27.90
CA PRO A 148 -21.74 -6.81 28.55
C PRO A 148 -21.47 -7.97 27.58
N ASN A 149 -21.53 -7.76 26.27
CA ASN A 149 -21.07 -8.75 25.29
C ASN A 149 -19.55 -8.96 25.34
N ASN A 150 -18.78 -7.97 25.85
CA ASN A 150 -17.37 -8.17 26.19
C ASN A 150 -17.26 -9.16 27.36
N LYS A 151 -16.74 -10.35 27.09
CA LYS A 151 -16.54 -11.39 28.10
C LYS A 151 -15.26 -11.11 28.90
N SER A 152 -15.03 -11.89 29.95
CA SER A 152 -13.80 -11.80 30.74
C SER A 152 -12.84 -12.93 30.40
N TYR A 153 -11.55 -12.62 30.31
CA TYR A 153 -10.49 -13.59 30.01
C TYR A 153 -9.37 -13.49 31.04
N ASN A 154 -8.48 -14.49 31.02
CA ASN A 154 -7.26 -14.51 31.81
C ASN A 154 -6.09 -14.85 30.89
N THR A 155 -5.98 -14.09 29.78
CA THR A 155 -4.85 -14.17 28.85
C THR A 155 -3.57 -13.79 29.57
N ASP A 156 -2.46 -14.41 29.20
CA ASP A 156 -1.16 -14.10 29.81
C ASP A 156 -0.87 -12.60 29.65
N PRO A 157 -0.56 -11.87 30.74
CA PRO A 157 -0.31 -10.42 30.68
C PRO A 157 0.92 -10.03 29.85
N SER A 158 1.78 -10.99 29.48
CA SER A 158 2.90 -10.78 28.54
C SER A 158 2.48 -10.84 27.06
N THR A 159 1.25 -11.29 26.77
CA THR A 159 0.70 -11.29 25.40
C THR A 159 0.04 -9.96 25.12
N VAL A 160 0.47 -9.28 24.06
CA VAL A 160 -0.11 -8.00 23.66
C VAL A 160 -1.55 -8.22 23.17
N VAL A 161 -2.47 -7.50 23.80
CA VAL A 161 -3.83 -7.24 23.30
C VAL A 161 -4.01 -5.73 23.29
N GLY A 162 -3.81 -5.12 22.13
CA GLY A 162 -3.85 -3.67 21.93
C GLY A 162 -5.10 -3.21 21.19
N THR A 163 -5.48 -1.95 21.34
CA THR A 163 -6.48 -1.34 20.46
C THR A 163 -6.25 0.16 20.32
N TYR A 164 -6.70 0.72 19.21
CA TYR A 164 -6.83 2.16 19.06
C TYR A 164 -8.14 2.68 19.66
N PHE A 165 -8.05 3.78 20.40
CA PHE A 165 -9.17 4.62 20.81
C PHE A 165 -9.03 5.99 20.15
N VAL A 166 -10.05 6.42 19.43
CA VAL A 166 -10.01 7.67 18.65
C VAL A 166 -10.62 8.86 19.38
N GLU A 167 -9.94 10.00 19.33
CA GLU A 167 -10.32 11.26 19.99
C GLU A 167 -11.73 11.70 19.61
N TRP A 168 -12.10 11.54 18.33
CA TRP A 168 -13.40 11.96 17.79
C TRP A 168 -14.53 10.94 18.04
N GLY A 169 -14.23 9.77 18.62
CA GLY A 169 -15.22 8.72 18.93
C GLY A 169 -16.34 9.19 19.86
N ILE A 170 -16.09 10.24 20.64
CA ILE A 170 -17.04 10.81 21.59
C ILE A 170 -18.17 11.63 20.96
N TYR A 171 -18.09 11.90 19.65
CA TYR A 171 -19.08 12.68 18.91
C TYR A 171 -20.20 11.78 18.39
N GLY A 172 -20.39 11.68 17.07
CA GLY A 172 -21.48 10.93 16.48
C GLY A 172 -21.44 9.43 16.77
N ARG A 173 -20.24 8.88 17.02
CA ARG A 173 -20.03 7.47 17.41
C ARG A 173 -20.50 7.17 18.84
N GLU A 174 -20.62 8.21 19.67
CA GLU A 174 -21.07 8.13 21.07
C GLU A 174 -20.30 7.10 21.92
N PHE A 175 -19.01 6.89 21.60
CA PHE A 175 -18.14 5.95 22.31
C PHE A 175 -17.12 6.74 23.16
N THR A 176 -17.16 6.52 24.46
CA THR A 176 -16.35 7.23 25.46
C THR A 176 -15.42 6.29 26.19
N VAL A 177 -14.42 6.83 26.90
CA VAL A 177 -13.37 6.03 27.57
C VAL A 177 -13.94 4.99 28.55
N ASP A 178 -15.06 5.28 29.21
CA ASP A 178 -15.72 4.33 30.13
C ASP A 178 -16.36 3.13 29.42
N ASN A 179 -16.51 3.16 28.09
CA ASN A 179 -17.01 2.04 27.30
C ASN A 179 -15.90 1.07 26.89
N ILE A 180 -14.63 1.46 27.02
CA ILE A 180 -13.49 0.61 26.65
C ILE A 180 -13.44 -0.62 27.58
N PRO A 181 -13.42 -1.86 27.03
CA PRO A 181 -13.27 -3.09 27.81
C PRO A 181 -11.83 -3.26 28.35
N ALA A 182 -11.38 -2.33 29.20
CA ALA A 182 -9.97 -2.20 29.60
C ALA A 182 -9.38 -3.41 30.35
N ASP A 183 -10.22 -4.24 30.99
CA ASP A 183 -9.75 -5.49 31.64
C ASP A 183 -9.26 -6.54 30.62
N ASN A 184 -9.64 -6.38 29.35
CA ASN A 184 -9.23 -7.21 28.22
C ASN A 184 -8.11 -6.56 27.39
N LEU A 185 -7.50 -5.48 27.86
CA LEU A 185 -6.49 -4.74 27.09
C LEU A 185 -5.20 -4.60 27.88
N THR A 186 -4.10 -4.69 27.15
CA THR A 186 -2.75 -4.39 27.63
C THR A 186 -2.31 -3.00 27.17
N HIS A 187 -2.74 -2.58 25.97
CA HIS A 187 -2.36 -1.31 25.34
C HIS A 187 -3.59 -0.59 24.78
N ILE A 188 -3.69 0.71 25.04
CA ILE A 188 -4.58 1.65 24.35
C ILE A 188 -3.71 2.66 23.61
N LEU A 189 -3.83 2.68 22.29
CA LEU A 189 -3.20 3.65 21.42
C LEU A 189 -4.20 4.80 21.17
N TYR A 190 -3.87 6.01 21.61
CA TYR A 190 -4.77 7.17 21.50
C TYR A 190 -4.57 7.86 20.16
N GLY A 191 -5.52 7.69 19.24
CA GLY A 191 -5.52 8.26 17.89
C GLY A 191 -6.25 9.61 17.83
N PHE A 192 -5.66 10.71 17.36
CA PHE A 192 -4.26 10.89 17.01
C PHE A 192 -3.71 12.22 17.48
N ILE A 193 -2.41 12.26 17.73
CA ILE A 193 -1.65 13.44 18.09
C ILE A 193 -1.01 14.02 16.81
N PRO A 194 -1.38 15.24 16.39
CA PRO A 194 -0.82 15.87 15.20
C PRO A 194 0.56 16.49 15.44
N ILE A 195 1.29 16.70 14.35
CA ILE A 195 2.54 17.45 14.29
C ILE A 195 2.27 18.77 13.56
N CYS A 196 2.67 19.91 14.14
CA CYS A 196 2.57 21.20 13.45
C CYS A 196 3.50 21.26 12.22
N GLY A 197 3.08 21.95 11.17
CA GLY A 197 3.82 22.02 9.90
C GLY A 197 2.93 21.69 8.70
N PRO A 198 3.49 21.18 7.57
CA PRO A 198 2.71 20.83 6.39
C PRO A 198 1.72 19.71 6.71
N ASN A 199 0.43 19.94 6.45
CA ASN A 199 -0.67 19.01 6.81
C ASN A 199 -1.83 19.11 5.80
N GLU A 200 -1.52 19.13 4.51
CA GLU A 200 -2.53 19.28 3.47
C GLU A 200 -3.47 18.06 3.43
N SER A 201 -2.98 16.87 3.75
CA SER A 201 -3.76 15.63 3.82
C SER A 201 -4.95 15.71 4.79
N VAL A 202 -4.87 16.50 5.85
CA VAL A 202 -5.97 16.72 6.81
C VAL A 202 -7.21 17.32 6.15
N LYS A 203 -7.06 18.05 5.02
CA LYS A 203 -8.20 18.60 4.27
C LYS A 203 -9.09 17.51 3.67
N SER A 204 -8.56 16.31 3.45
CA SER A 204 -9.33 15.17 2.92
C SER A 204 -10.43 14.68 3.88
N VAL A 205 -10.23 14.85 5.21
CA VAL A 205 -11.23 14.55 6.25
C VAL A 205 -12.48 15.42 6.11
N GLY A 206 -12.33 16.63 5.55
CA GLY A 206 -13.38 17.63 5.51
C GLY A 206 -13.71 18.21 6.90
N GLY A 207 -14.91 18.79 7.03
CA GLY A 207 -15.34 19.44 8.26
C GLY A 207 -14.42 20.60 8.68
N ASN A 208 -14.09 20.66 9.97
CA ASN A 208 -13.24 21.71 10.55
C ASN A 208 -11.83 21.21 10.94
N SER A 209 -11.45 19.98 10.54
CA SER A 209 -10.23 19.31 11.04
C SER A 209 -8.95 20.11 10.77
N TYR A 210 -8.73 20.55 9.52
CA TYR A 210 -7.55 21.33 9.13
C TYR A 210 -7.47 22.66 9.89
N ASN A 211 -8.59 23.40 10.00
CA ASN A 211 -8.62 24.69 10.68
C ASN A 211 -8.40 24.55 12.20
N ALA A 212 -8.90 23.47 12.81
CA ALA A 212 -8.65 23.15 14.22
C ALA A 212 -7.15 22.94 14.45
N LEU A 213 -6.49 22.18 13.59
CA LEU A 213 -5.04 21.98 13.65
C LEU A 213 -4.26 23.29 13.49
N MET A 214 -4.61 24.13 12.50
CA MET A 214 -3.98 25.44 12.32
C MET A 214 -4.16 26.35 13.54
N THR A 215 -5.29 26.25 14.23
CA THR A 215 -5.53 26.97 15.49
C THR A 215 -4.64 26.43 16.60
N ALA A 216 -4.58 25.12 16.78
CA ALA A 216 -3.73 24.46 17.79
C ALA A 216 -2.24 24.78 17.58
N CYS A 217 -1.79 24.91 16.32
CA CYS A 217 -0.42 25.25 15.96
C CYS A 217 -0.09 26.75 16.04
N THR A 218 -1.05 27.62 16.36
CA THR A 218 -0.80 29.06 16.43
C THR A 218 0.21 29.38 17.55
N GLY A 219 1.40 29.89 17.18
CA GLY A 219 2.47 30.18 18.14
C GLY A 219 3.21 28.94 18.64
N VAL A 220 3.07 27.81 17.95
CA VAL A 220 3.85 26.58 18.13
C VAL A 220 4.78 26.47 16.93
N PRO A 221 6.10 26.23 17.12
CA PRO A 221 7.01 25.93 16.01
C PRO A 221 6.56 24.72 15.20
N ASP A 222 6.85 24.73 13.89
CA ASP A 222 6.70 23.54 13.07
C ASP A 222 7.51 22.36 13.64
N TYR A 223 7.01 21.16 13.39
CA TYR A 223 7.50 19.88 13.87
C TYR A 223 7.34 19.60 15.37
N GLU A 224 6.71 20.48 16.14
CA GLU A 224 6.27 20.14 17.51
C GLU A 224 4.88 19.47 17.52
N VAL A 225 4.66 18.54 18.46
CA VAL A 225 3.34 17.92 18.68
C VAL A 225 2.37 18.84 19.42
N VAL A 226 1.09 18.74 19.08
CA VAL A 226 -0.03 19.44 19.75
C VAL A 226 -1.22 18.51 19.94
N ILE A 227 -2.24 18.94 20.68
CA ILE A 227 -3.55 18.25 20.73
C ILE A 227 -4.41 18.78 19.58
N HIS A 228 -5.06 17.90 18.82
CA HIS A 228 -5.92 18.28 17.68
C HIS A 228 -7.22 18.93 18.15
N ASP A 229 -7.94 18.26 19.05
CA ASP A 229 -9.21 18.73 19.59
C ASP A 229 -9.15 18.86 21.13
N PRO A 230 -8.79 20.05 21.66
CA PRO A 230 -8.74 20.27 23.11
C PRO A 230 -10.10 20.12 23.78
N TRP A 231 -11.20 20.29 23.04
CA TRP A 231 -12.54 20.09 23.60
C TRP A 231 -12.74 18.63 23.99
N ALA A 232 -12.48 17.71 23.06
CA ALA A 232 -12.55 16.28 23.32
C ALA A 232 -11.50 15.83 24.34
N ALA A 233 -10.25 16.29 24.18
CA ALA A 233 -9.13 15.86 25.01
C ALA A 233 -9.30 16.22 26.48
N TYR A 234 -9.60 17.49 26.83
CA TYR A 234 -9.57 17.91 28.24
C TYR A 234 -10.63 18.93 28.69
N GLN A 235 -11.46 19.49 27.81
CA GLN A 235 -12.46 20.49 28.23
C GLN A 235 -13.85 19.90 28.45
N LYS A 236 -14.27 18.92 27.63
CA LYS A 236 -15.64 18.38 27.67
C LYS A 236 -15.93 17.74 29.02
N SER A 237 -17.01 18.19 29.65
CA SER A 237 -17.50 17.57 30.88
C SER A 237 -18.22 16.26 30.56
N PHE A 238 -17.80 15.18 31.22
CA PHE A 238 -18.41 13.85 31.15
C PHE A 238 -19.05 13.55 32.52
N PRO A 239 -20.39 13.57 32.62
CA PRO A 239 -21.06 13.39 33.91
C PRO A 239 -20.79 12.01 34.53
N GLN A 240 -20.59 10.98 33.72
CA GLN A 240 -20.25 9.63 34.20
C GLN A 240 -18.88 9.54 34.88
N ALA A 241 -17.96 10.46 34.55
CA ALA A 241 -16.67 10.60 35.21
C ALA A 241 -16.71 11.56 36.42
N GLY A 242 -17.89 12.07 36.77
CA GLY A 242 -18.06 13.05 37.85
C GLY A 242 -17.45 14.42 37.52
N HIS A 243 -17.25 14.74 36.24
CA HIS A 243 -16.72 16.04 35.84
C HIS A 243 -17.72 17.15 36.17
N GLU A 244 -17.23 18.21 36.79
CA GLU A 244 -17.94 19.46 37.03
C GLU A 244 -17.35 20.57 36.16
N TYR A 245 -18.08 21.67 36.02
CA TYR A 245 -17.57 22.84 35.29
C TYR A 245 -16.18 23.28 35.79
N SER A 246 -16.01 23.33 37.11
CA SER A 246 -14.79 23.72 37.81
C SER A 246 -13.71 22.64 37.87
N SER A 247 -13.95 21.42 37.38
CA SER A 247 -12.91 20.39 37.34
C SER A 247 -11.71 20.88 36.51
N PRO A 248 -10.48 20.81 37.07
CA PRO A 248 -9.29 21.40 36.45
C PRO A 248 -8.81 20.63 35.21
N ILE A 249 -9.19 19.36 35.08
CA ILE A 249 -8.95 18.50 33.92
C ILE A 249 -10.25 17.74 33.66
N LYS A 250 -10.70 17.67 32.40
CA LYS A 250 -11.90 16.94 31.98
C LYS A 250 -11.58 16.12 30.72
N GLY A 251 -12.56 15.94 29.83
CA GLY A 251 -12.40 15.27 28.53
C GLY A 251 -11.92 13.82 28.62
N ASN A 252 -11.47 13.30 27.49
CA ASN A 252 -10.90 11.97 27.37
C ASN A 252 -9.70 11.78 28.31
N TYR A 253 -8.86 12.79 28.46
CA TYR A 253 -7.60 12.70 29.20
C TYR A 253 -7.85 12.50 30.69
N ALA A 254 -8.81 13.22 31.31
CA ALA A 254 -9.16 12.96 32.70
C ALA A 254 -9.76 11.55 32.90
N MET A 255 -10.52 11.05 31.92
CA MET A 255 -11.05 9.69 31.99
C MET A 255 -9.95 8.64 31.84
N LEU A 256 -8.97 8.84 30.94
CA LEU A 256 -7.81 7.95 30.80
C LEU A 256 -6.93 7.97 32.05
N MET A 257 -6.74 9.13 32.68
CA MET A 257 -6.09 9.24 33.99
C MET A 257 -6.83 8.40 35.05
N ALA A 258 -8.15 8.53 35.16
CA ALA A 258 -8.97 7.72 36.08
C ALA A 258 -8.98 6.23 35.70
N LEU A 259 -8.87 5.89 34.41
CA LEU A 259 -8.77 4.52 33.93
C LEU A 259 -7.44 3.90 34.37
N LYS A 260 -6.33 4.63 34.33
CA LYS A 260 -5.05 4.20 34.91
C LYS A 260 -5.12 3.97 36.42
N GLN A 261 -5.92 4.76 37.15
CA GLN A 261 -6.16 4.49 38.57
C GLN A 261 -6.93 3.17 38.80
N ARG A 262 -7.74 2.74 37.82
CA ARG A 262 -8.46 1.45 37.84
C ARG A 262 -7.58 0.28 37.39
N ASN A 263 -6.83 0.47 36.31
CA ASN A 263 -5.99 -0.52 35.65
C ASN A 263 -4.54 0.04 35.56
N PRO A 264 -3.77 -0.02 36.66
CA PRO A 264 -2.45 0.62 36.72
C PRO A 264 -1.42 0.01 35.78
N ASP A 265 -1.57 -1.27 35.44
CA ASP A 265 -0.67 -1.99 34.53
C ASP A 265 -0.98 -1.74 33.04
N LEU A 266 -2.15 -1.17 32.72
CA LEU A 266 -2.53 -0.81 31.35
C LEU A 266 -1.56 0.23 30.78
N LYS A 267 -1.09 0.02 29.54
CA LYS A 267 -0.30 0.99 28.80
C LYS A 267 -1.21 1.90 27.99
N ILE A 268 -1.11 3.19 28.18
CA ILE A 268 -1.78 4.18 27.33
C ILE A 268 -0.69 4.93 26.59
N ILE A 269 -0.72 4.91 25.26
CA ILE A 269 0.35 5.45 24.42
C ILE A 269 -0.28 6.44 23.43
N PRO A 270 0.26 7.66 23.28
CA PRO A 270 -0.20 8.59 22.26
C PRO A 270 0.31 8.11 20.89
N SER A 271 -0.60 7.90 19.95
CA SER A 271 -0.24 7.64 18.56
C SER A 271 -0.10 8.97 17.80
N ILE A 272 1.09 9.21 17.27
CA ILE A 272 1.44 10.42 16.53
C ILE A 272 1.39 10.12 15.04
N GLY A 273 0.55 10.86 14.31
CA GLY A 273 0.37 10.70 12.87
C GLY A 273 -0.93 10.00 12.53
N GLY A 274 -0.82 8.86 11.85
CA GLY A 274 -1.89 8.19 11.12
C GLY A 274 -2.03 8.72 9.69
N TRP A 275 -2.92 8.10 8.91
CA TRP A 275 -3.13 8.37 7.47
C TRP A 275 -3.15 9.86 7.08
N THR A 276 -3.85 10.72 7.84
CA THR A 276 -4.08 12.13 7.44
C THR A 276 -3.13 13.15 8.08
N LEU A 277 -2.32 12.73 9.05
CA LEU A 277 -1.43 13.60 9.85
C LEU A 277 0.05 13.24 9.70
N SER A 278 0.38 12.45 8.67
CA SER A 278 1.74 11.98 8.42
C SER A 278 2.61 12.92 7.59
N ASP A 279 2.02 13.94 6.93
CA ASP A 279 2.72 14.87 6.05
C ASP A 279 4.02 15.46 6.66
N PRO A 280 4.08 15.89 7.94
CA PRO A 280 5.30 16.45 8.53
C PRO A 280 6.47 15.46 8.65
N PHE A 281 6.21 14.15 8.67
CA PHE A 281 7.28 13.15 8.80
C PHE A 281 8.19 13.12 7.57
N PHE A 282 7.70 13.47 6.39
CA PHE A 282 8.53 13.49 5.17
C PHE A 282 9.63 14.56 5.21
N ASP A 283 9.52 15.56 6.09
CA ASP A 283 10.57 16.54 6.35
C ASP A 283 11.61 16.06 7.39
N PHE A 284 11.47 14.86 7.93
CA PHE A 284 12.37 14.31 8.96
C PHE A 284 13.68 13.76 8.41
N THR A 285 13.85 13.75 7.09
CA THR A 285 15.18 13.61 6.45
C THR A 285 16.14 14.69 6.96
N THR A 286 15.62 15.84 7.38
CA THR A 286 16.36 16.90 8.08
C THR A 286 16.39 16.67 9.59
N LYS A 287 17.57 16.35 10.14
CA LYS A 287 17.75 16.08 11.58
C LYS A 287 17.25 17.20 12.51
N ALA A 288 17.39 18.47 12.13
CA ALA A 288 16.92 19.58 12.97
C ALA A 288 15.40 19.56 13.21
N ASN A 289 14.63 19.03 12.24
CA ASN A 289 13.18 18.86 12.37
C ASN A 289 12.88 17.72 13.37
N ARG A 290 13.60 16.60 13.26
CA ARG A 290 13.53 15.50 14.24
C ARG A 290 13.91 15.94 15.66
N ASP A 291 14.97 16.73 15.80
CA ASP A 291 15.41 17.24 17.10
C ASP A 291 14.31 18.10 17.77
N THR A 292 13.60 18.91 16.97
CA THR A 292 12.46 19.72 17.44
C THR A 292 11.29 18.81 17.86
N PHE A 293 10.96 17.83 17.02
CA PHE A 293 9.93 16.85 17.28
C PHE A 293 10.19 16.06 18.57
N VAL A 294 11.35 15.41 18.68
CA VAL A 294 11.74 14.59 19.85
C VAL A 294 11.71 15.41 21.14
N ALA A 295 12.19 16.65 21.11
CA ALA A 295 12.12 17.55 22.27
C ALA A 295 10.67 17.88 22.67
N SER A 296 9.78 18.07 21.69
CA SER A 296 8.36 18.33 21.93
C SER A 296 7.65 17.09 22.49
N VAL A 297 7.99 15.88 22.05
CA VAL A 297 7.47 14.61 22.59
C VAL A 297 7.90 14.45 24.05
N LYS A 298 9.17 14.73 24.39
CA LYS A 298 9.62 14.74 25.80
C LYS A 298 8.74 15.66 26.64
N ARG A 299 8.53 16.90 26.17
CA ARG A 299 7.71 17.91 26.85
C ARG A 299 6.26 17.45 27.00
N PHE A 300 5.71 16.80 25.98
CA PHE A 300 4.37 16.24 25.99
C PHE A 300 4.21 15.15 27.05
N LEU A 301 5.14 14.19 27.13
CA LEU A 301 5.10 13.10 28.12
C LEU A 301 5.35 13.58 29.56
N THR A 302 6.12 14.65 29.75
CA THR A 302 6.24 15.29 31.08
C THR A 302 4.99 16.07 31.47
N THR A 303 4.24 16.58 30.49
CA THR A 303 2.99 17.31 30.70
C THR A 303 1.83 16.36 30.99
N TRP A 304 1.73 15.24 30.26
CA TRP A 304 0.62 14.29 30.29
C TRP A 304 1.09 12.92 30.80
N LYS A 305 1.23 12.82 32.12
CA LYS A 305 1.94 11.70 32.76
C LYS A 305 1.23 10.36 32.67
N PHE A 306 -0.07 10.31 32.41
CA PHE A 306 -0.79 9.06 32.23
C PHE A 306 -0.33 8.25 31.00
N TYR A 307 0.35 8.89 30.04
CA TYR A 307 0.96 8.20 28.91
C TYR A 307 2.24 7.46 29.30
N ASP A 308 2.44 6.27 28.72
CA ASP A 308 3.50 5.30 29.05
C ASP A 308 4.52 5.11 27.93
N GLY A 309 4.53 5.97 26.92
CA GLY A 309 5.40 5.79 25.76
C GLY A 309 5.06 6.74 24.64
N VAL A 310 5.50 6.40 23.43
CA VAL A 310 5.07 7.04 22.19
C VAL A 310 4.94 6.00 21.08
N ASP A 311 3.89 6.16 20.28
CA ASP A 311 3.63 5.36 19.09
C ASP A 311 3.75 6.26 17.86
N ILE A 312 4.49 5.80 16.85
CA ILE A 312 4.76 6.56 15.62
C ILE A 312 4.04 5.92 14.45
N ASP A 313 3.03 6.60 13.92
CA ASP A 313 2.24 6.11 12.81
C ASP A 313 2.53 6.98 11.57
N TRP A 314 3.76 6.86 11.05
CA TRP A 314 4.14 7.50 9.79
C TRP A 314 3.63 6.66 8.62
N GLU A 315 2.65 7.19 7.90
CA GLU A 315 2.02 6.56 6.76
C GLU A 315 2.33 7.30 5.43
N PHE A 316 3.37 6.95 4.67
CA PHE A 316 4.41 5.94 4.96
C PHE A 316 5.80 6.43 4.51
N PRO A 317 6.89 6.01 5.16
CA PRO A 317 8.23 6.14 4.59
C PRO A 317 8.26 5.62 3.15
N GLY A 318 8.82 6.39 2.22
CA GLY A 318 8.85 6.04 0.79
C GLY A 318 7.61 6.46 0.00
N GLY A 319 6.51 6.82 0.68
CA GLY A 319 5.29 7.36 0.09
C GLY A 319 4.14 6.34 0.03
N GLY A 320 3.15 6.62 -0.82
CA GLY A 320 1.93 5.80 -0.91
C GLY A 320 0.93 6.02 0.24
N GLY A 321 1.07 7.13 0.98
CA GLY A 321 0.12 7.63 1.96
C GLY A 321 -0.96 8.54 1.35
N ALA A 322 -1.57 9.39 2.18
CA ALA A 322 -2.61 10.33 1.75
C ALA A 322 -2.10 11.42 0.79
N ALA A 323 -0.86 11.87 0.96
CA ALA A 323 -0.21 12.87 0.11
C ALA A 323 0.50 12.18 -1.07
N PRO A 324 -0.03 12.27 -2.31
CA PRO A 324 0.55 11.58 -3.47
C PRO A 324 1.86 12.19 -3.96
N ASP A 325 2.21 13.38 -3.50
CA ASP A 325 3.41 14.14 -3.86
C ASP A 325 4.54 14.04 -2.81
N LEU A 326 4.31 13.32 -1.71
CA LEU A 326 5.31 13.05 -0.68
C LEU A 326 5.79 11.59 -0.70
N GLY A 327 7.02 11.37 -0.25
CA GLY A 327 7.68 10.07 -0.23
C GLY A 327 9.05 10.08 -0.90
N ASP A 328 10.06 9.62 -0.19
CA ASP A 328 11.42 9.43 -0.68
C ASP A 328 11.94 8.03 -0.27
N PRO A 329 11.81 7.02 -1.15
CA PRO A 329 12.26 5.65 -0.89
C PRO A 329 13.75 5.50 -0.51
N VAL A 330 14.57 6.51 -0.79
CA VAL A 330 16.01 6.49 -0.47
C VAL A 330 16.28 7.07 0.92
N ASN A 331 15.58 8.15 1.28
CA ASN A 331 15.94 8.94 2.47
C ASN A 331 14.99 8.75 3.66
N ASP A 332 13.74 8.33 3.42
CA ASP A 332 12.75 8.18 4.49
C ASP A 332 13.07 7.00 5.41
N GLY A 333 13.48 5.86 4.89
CA GLY A 333 13.90 4.71 5.69
C GLY A 333 15.02 5.02 6.69
N PRO A 334 16.16 5.59 6.24
CA PRO A 334 17.21 6.07 7.15
C PRO A 334 16.72 7.13 8.14
N ALA A 335 15.81 8.02 7.75
CA ALA A 335 15.23 9.03 8.63
C ALA A 335 14.34 8.39 9.71
N TYR A 336 13.54 7.39 9.36
CA TYR A 336 12.72 6.60 10.28
C TYR A 336 13.59 5.87 11.32
N VAL A 337 14.66 5.17 10.89
CA VAL A 337 15.59 4.51 11.81
C VAL A 337 16.24 5.51 12.77
N ALA A 338 16.69 6.66 12.25
CA ALA A 338 17.27 7.72 13.08
C ALA A 338 16.26 8.31 14.07
N LEU A 339 14.99 8.47 13.66
CA LEU A 339 13.91 8.91 14.53
C LEU A 339 13.71 7.95 15.70
N MET A 340 13.63 6.64 15.45
CA MET A 340 13.47 5.63 16.51
C MET A 340 14.64 5.62 17.48
N GLN A 341 15.87 5.75 16.97
CA GLN A 341 17.06 5.86 17.79
C GLN A 341 17.02 7.10 18.70
N GLU A 342 16.66 8.26 18.13
CA GLU A 342 16.61 9.55 18.84
C GLU A 342 15.48 9.58 19.88
N LEU A 343 14.30 9.00 19.57
CA LEU A 343 13.19 8.83 20.50
C LEU A 343 13.56 7.89 21.65
N ARG A 344 14.17 6.73 21.38
CA ARG A 344 14.59 5.79 22.44
C ARG A 344 15.58 6.44 23.41
N ALA A 345 16.56 7.18 22.90
CA ALA A 345 17.50 7.91 23.75
C ALA A 345 16.81 8.99 24.62
N MET A 346 15.77 9.64 24.08
CA MET A 346 14.95 10.59 24.84
C MET A 346 14.12 9.90 25.92
N LEU A 347 13.51 8.76 25.62
CA LEU A 347 12.73 7.96 26.55
C LEU A 347 13.62 7.39 27.67
N ASP A 348 14.83 6.90 27.36
CA ASP A 348 15.81 6.44 28.37
C ASP A 348 16.13 7.55 29.39
N GLN A 349 16.21 8.80 28.93
CA GLN A 349 16.38 9.93 29.84
C GLN A 349 15.14 10.14 30.71
N LEU A 350 13.93 10.00 30.17
CA LEU A 350 12.69 10.07 30.98
C LEU A 350 12.59 8.93 31.99
N GLU A 351 13.01 7.71 31.64
CA GLU A 351 13.09 6.58 32.57
C GLU A 351 14.05 6.90 33.72
N ALA A 352 15.23 7.45 33.41
CA ALA A 352 16.19 7.89 34.43
C ALA A 352 15.64 9.03 35.32
N ASP A 353 14.91 9.98 34.73
CA ASP A 353 14.35 11.15 35.43
C ASP A 353 13.17 10.76 36.34
N THR A 354 12.38 9.74 35.97
CA THR A 354 11.09 9.43 36.61
C THR A 354 11.04 8.09 37.34
N GLY A 355 11.95 7.16 37.03
CA GLY A 355 11.91 5.77 37.51
C GLY A 355 10.81 4.91 36.88
N ARG A 356 10.10 5.42 35.86
CA ARG A 356 9.13 4.65 35.06
C ARG A 356 9.84 3.91 33.92
N THR A 357 9.10 3.03 33.26
CA THR A 357 9.48 2.44 31.96
C THR A 357 8.60 3.07 30.89
N TYR A 358 9.19 3.44 29.75
CA TYR A 358 8.49 4.01 28.62
C TYR A 358 8.67 3.14 27.38
N GLU A 359 7.58 2.87 26.67
CA GLU A 359 7.59 2.07 25.45
C GLU A 359 7.72 2.96 24.19
N LEU A 360 8.44 2.46 23.19
CA LEU A 360 8.49 3.03 21.84
C LEU A 360 7.89 2.05 20.85
N THR A 361 6.80 2.43 20.20
CA THR A 361 6.12 1.59 19.21
C THR A 361 5.91 2.33 17.89
N SER A 362 5.48 1.60 16.87
CA SER A 362 5.05 2.18 15.59
C SER A 362 4.09 1.23 14.88
N ALA A 363 3.02 1.76 14.31
CA ALA A 363 2.26 1.05 13.30
C ALA A 363 2.82 1.24 11.90
N ILE A 364 2.90 0.14 11.14
CA ILE A 364 3.56 0.12 9.82
C ILE A 364 2.70 -0.54 8.75
N GLY A 365 2.82 -0.06 7.51
CA GLY A 365 2.24 -0.72 6.34
C GLY A 365 2.96 -2.04 6.05
N VAL A 366 2.19 -3.08 5.70
CA VAL A 366 2.73 -4.44 5.52
C VAL A 366 2.75 -4.92 4.05
N GLY A 367 2.36 -4.06 3.11
CA GLY A 367 2.60 -4.30 1.69
C GLY A 367 4.11 -4.41 1.43
N TYR A 368 4.51 -5.28 0.50
CA TYR A 368 5.93 -5.49 0.21
C TYR A 368 6.64 -4.17 -0.16
N ASP A 369 5.94 -3.30 -0.90
CA ASP A 369 6.36 -1.98 -1.37
C ASP A 369 6.39 -0.92 -0.27
N LYS A 370 5.93 -1.24 0.95
CA LYS A 370 6.11 -0.41 2.15
C LYS A 370 7.22 -0.95 3.04
N ILE A 371 7.31 -2.27 3.13
CA ILE A 371 8.34 -2.95 3.93
C ILE A 371 9.74 -2.75 3.32
N GLU A 372 9.86 -2.71 2.00
CA GLU A 372 11.17 -2.58 1.33
C GLU A 372 11.86 -1.22 1.54
N ASP A 373 11.10 -0.18 1.87
CA ASP A 373 11.62 1.19 2.00
C ASP A 373 12.22 1.49 3.39
N VAL A 374 12.10 0.55 4.35
CA VAL A 374 12.68 0.69 5.69
C VAL A 374 13.45 -0.57 6.07
N ASN A 375 14.69 -0.40 6.54
CA ASN A 375 15.42 -1.49 7.17
C ASN A 375 14.92 -1.70 8.61
N TYR A 376 13.86 -2.50 8.79
CA TYR A 376 13.28 -2.73 10.12
C TYR A 376 14.19 -3.51 11.04
N ALA A 377 15.15 -4.29 10.51
CA ALA A 377 16.18 -4.94 11.33
C ALA A 377 17.02 -3.91 12.12
N ASP A 378 17.24 -2.73 11.54
CA ASP A 378 17.94 -1.63 12.20
C ASP A 378 17.00 -0.83 13.12
N ALA A 379 15.76 -0.56 12.72
CA ALA A 379 14.82 0.23 13.53
C ALA A 379 14.41 -0.50 14.82
N VAL A 380 14.10 -1.80 14.73
CA VAL A 380 13.43 -2.56 15.79
C VAL A 380 14.30 -2.78 17.04
N GLN A 381 15.60 -2.53 16.97
CA GLN A 381 16.47 -2.57 18.14
C GLN A 381 16.11 -1.49 19.18
N TYR A 382 15.46 -0.41 18.74
CA TYR A 382 15.06 0.72 19.59
C TYR A 382 13.60 0.64 20.04
N MET A 383 12.80 -0.23 19.44
CA MET A 383 11.35 -0.28 19.60
C MET A 383 10.95 -1.46 20.49
N ASP A 384 9.87 -1.33 21.26
CA ASP A 384 9.29 -2.41 22.04
C ASP A 384 8.41 -3.28 21.14
N TYR A 385 7.52 -2.65 20.35
CA TYR A 385 6.60 -3.34 19.44
C TYR A 385 6.48 -2.65 18.08
N ILE A 386 6.19 -3.46 17.06
CA ILE A 386 5.73 -3.05 15.74
C ILE A 386 4.28 -3.52 15.60
N PHE A 387 3.35 -2.58 15.44
CA PHE A 387 1.95 -2.86 15.15
C PHE A 387 1.78 -3.01 13.63
N ALA A 388 1.78 -4.25 13.15
CA ALA A 388 1.71 -4.55 11.72
C ALA A 388 0.28 -4.30 11.21
N MET A 389 0.07 -3.26 10.40
CA MET A 389 -1.26 -2.89 9.88
C MET A 389 -1.74 -3.86 8.81
N THR A 390 -2.14 -5.04 9.26
CA THR A 390 -2.52 -6.20 8.44
C THR A 390 -4.00 -6.13 8.05
N TYR A 391 -4.40 -4.96 7.56
CA TYR A 391 -5.73 -4.60 7.05
C TYR A 391 -5.55 -3.57 5.92
N ASP A 392 -6.65 -3.13 5.31
CA ASP A 392 -6.63 -2.20 4.16
C ASP A 392 -5.89 -2.71 2.91
N PHE A 393 -5.83 -4.03 2.72
CA PHE A 393 -5.24 -4.62 1.50
C PHE A 393 -6.07 -4.33 0.25
N TYR A 394 -7.39 -4.28 0.43
CA TYR A 394 -8.40 -4.03 -0.61
C TYR A 394 -9.49 -3.13 -0.06
N GLY A 395 -10.14 -2.35 -0.93
CA GLY A 395 -11.22 -1.47 -0.50
C GLY A 395 -11.78 -0.58 -1.60
N GLY A 396 -12.76 0.24 -1.22
CA GLY A 396 -13.53 1.06 -2.16
C GLY A 396 -12.80 2.25 -2.80
N TRP A 397 -11.48 2.38 -2.68
CA TRP A 397 -10.71 3.35 -3.47
C TRP A 397 -10.62 2.96 -4.96
N ASN A 398 -10.82 1.68 -5.28
CA ASN A 398 -11.03 1.18 -6.63
C ASN A 398 -12.21 0.20 -6.66
N ASN A 399 -12.45 -0.42 -7.81
CA ASN A 399 -13.59 -1.33 -8.05
C ASN A 399 -13.19 -2.81 -8.09
N VAL A 400 -12.02 -3.17 -7.55
CA VAL A 400 -11.50 -4.54 -7.52
C VAL A 400 -11.78 -5.15 -6.15
N PRO A 401 -12.71 -6.11 -6.03
CA PRO A 401 -12.93 -6.85 -4.79
C PRO A 401 -11.70 -7.65 -4.36
N GLY A 402 -11.62 -7.91 -3.06
CA GLY A 402 -10.58 -8.74 -2.45
C GLY A 402 -10.72 -8.70 -0.94
N HIS A 403 -9.99 -9.56 -0.24
CA HIS A 403 -10.05 -9.64 1.22
C HIS A 403 -9.18 -8.55 1.86
N GLN A 404 -9.79 -7.62 2.60
CA GLN A 404 -9.06 -6.44 3.09
C GLN A 404 -8.06 -6.73 4.21
N THR A 405 -8.19 -7.85 4.91
CA THR A 405 -7.44 -8.16 6.14
C THR A 405 -7.13 -9.66 6.28
N ALA A 406 -7.08 -10.36 5.15
CA ALA A 406 -6.87 -11.80 5.11
C ALA A 406 -5.53 -12.22 5.73
N LEU A 407 -5.51 -13.40 6.34
CA LEU A 407 -4.27 -13.98 6.82
C LEU A 407 -3.39 -14.42 5.65
N TYR A 408 -4.00 -15.09 4.65
CA TYR A 408 -3.31 -15.67 3.50
C TYR A 408 -3.96 -15.26 2.15
N CYS A 409 -3.36 -15.70 1.05
CA CYS A 409 -3.85 -15.44 -0.30
C CYS A 409 -5.19 -16.16 -0.56
N GLY A 410 -6.18 -15.44 -1.07
CA GLY A 410 -7.53 -15.97 -1.31
C GLY A 410 -7.70 -16.72 -2.62
N THR A 411 -8.81 -17.44 -2.75
CA THR A 411 -9.16 -18.26 -3.91
C THR A 411 -9.33 -17.45 -5.19
N PHE A 412 -9.64 -16.16 -5.07
CA PHE A 412 -9.79 -15.23 -6.19
C PHE A 412 -8.45 -14.83 -6.86
N MET A 413 -7.32 -15.07 -6.21
CA MET A 413 -6.01 -14.63 -6.71
C MET A 413 -5.55 -15.49 -7.90
N ARG A 414 -4.94 -14.85 -8.89
CA ARG A 414 -4.44 -15.52 -10.10
C ARG A 414 -3.20 -16.37 -9.80
N PRO A 415 -2.87 -17.36 -10.66
CA PRO A 415 -1.62 -18.12 -10.54
C PRO A 415 -0.39 -17.21 -10.48
N GLY A 416 0.47 -17.43 -9.46
CA GLY A 416 1.67 -16.62 -9.20
C GLY A 416 1.40 -15.20 -8.68
N GLN A 417 0.15 -14.82 -8.39
CA GLN A 417 -0.14 -13.53 -7.74
C GLN A 417 0.30 -13.51 -6.28
N CYS A 418 0.15 -14.64 -5.58
CA CYS A 418 0.40 -14.72 -4.14
C CYS A 418 1.87 -14.39 -3.79
N ASP A 419 2.82 -14.99 -4.50
CA ASP A 419 4.26 -14.80 -4.32
C ASP A 419 4.84 -13.69 -5.23
N GLY A 420 4.03 -13.16 -6.15
CA GLY A 420 4.43 -12.14 -7.11
C GLY A 420 5.20 -12.65 -8.33
N SER A 421 5.28 -13.97 -8.55
CA SER A 421 6.01 -14.57 -9.69
C SER A 421 5.22 -14.60 -10.99
N GLY A 422 3.90 -14.40 -10.92
CA GLY A 422 2.95 -14.54 -12.02
C GLY A 422 2.75 -13.28 -12.87
N MET A 423 1.73 -13.35 -13.72
CA MET A 423 1.29 -12.28 -14.61
C MET A 423 -0.17 -11.89 -14.32
N ASP A 424 -0.48 -10.61 -14.45
CA ASP A 424 -1.84 -10.10 -14.32
C ASP A 424 -2.72 -10.45 -15.55
N GLU A 425 -3.94 -9.91 -15.60
CA GLU A 425 -4.87 -10.14 -16.71
C GLU A 425 -4.42 -9.57 -18.05
N ASN A 426 -3.51 -8.58 -18.04
CA ASN A 426 -2.95 -7.94 -19.22
C ASN A 426 -1.63 -8.58 -19.66
N GLY A 427 -1.14 -9.58 -18.93
CA GLY A 427 0.14 -10.23 -19.19
C GLY A 427 1.34 -9.44 -18.64
N GLU A 428 1.11 -8.51 -17.71
CA GLU A 428 2.16 -7.76 -17.02
C GLU A 428 2.59 -8.49 -15.74
N PRO A 429 3.91 -8.56 -15.43
CA PRO A 429 4.37 -9.20 -14.20
C PRO A 429 3.84 -8.50 -12.94
N TYR A 430 3.48 -9.28 -11.92
CA TYR A 430 3.27 -8.72 -10.59
C TYR A 430 4.59 -8.12 -10.07
N LYS A 431 4.47 -7.01 -9.35
CA LYS A 431 5.64 -6.24 -8.88
C LYS A 431 6.22 -6.77 -7.56
N GLY A 432 5.48 -7.62 -6.87
CA GLY A 432 5.85 -8.25 -5.61
C GLY A 432 4.70 -9.13 -5.09
N PRO A 433 4.88 -9.76 -3.91
CA PRO A 433 3.87 -10.60 -3.29
C PRO A 433 2.54 -9.87 -3.06
N ALA A 434 1.44 -10.61 -3.10
CA ALA A 434 0.11 -10.05 -2.83
C ALA A 434 0.01 -9.51 -1.40
N TYR A 435 -0.86 -8.52 -1.19
CA TYR A 435 -1.11 -7.97 0.14
C TYR A 435 -1.93 -8.94 0.99
N THR A 436 -1.24 -9.59 1.93
CA THR A 436 -1.80 -10.49 2.94
C THR A 436 -1.01 -10.35 4.23
N THR A 437 -1.61 -10.75 5.35
CA THR A 437 -0.94 -10.70 6.66
C THR A 437 0.34 -11.54 6.67
N ASP A 438 0.27 -12.79 6.18
CA ASP A 438 1.42 -13.69 6.18
C ASP A 438 2.55 -13.15 5.31
N ASN A 439 2.29 -12.72 4.07
CA ASN A 439 3.33 -12.14 3.22
C ASN A 439 4.07 -10.98 3.90
N GLY A 440 3.33 -10.06 4.54
CA GLY A 440 3.93 -8.94 5.25
C GLY A 440 4.75 -9.37 6.48
N ILE A 441 4.22 -10.27 7.30
CA ILE A 441 4.91 -10.79 8.48
C ILE A 441 6.17 -11.58 8.10
N GLN A 442 6.10 -12.43 7.08
CA GLN A 442 7.26 -13.19 6.60
C GLN A 442 8.36 -12.27 6.06
N LEU A 443 8.02 -11.17 5.37
CA LEU A 443 9.01 -10.19 4.93
C LEU A 443 9.73 -9.52 6.11
N LEU A 444 9.01 -9.14 7.16
CA LEU A 444 9.61 -8.57 8.38
C LEU A 444 10.51 -9.60 9.10
N LEU A 445 10.04 -10.83 9.24
CA LEU A 445 10.84 -11.93 9.81
C LEU A 445 12.09 -12.21 8.97
N ALA A 446 11.98 -12.17 7.64
CA ALA A 446 13.10 -12.38 6.72
C ALA A 446 14.15 -11.26 6.78
N GLN A 447 13.76 -10.01 7.12
CA GLN A 447 14.70 -8.95 7.44
C GLN A 447 15.44 -9.18 8.78
N GLY A 448 14.94 -10.07 9.64
CA GLY A 448 15.50 -10.36 10.96
C GLY A 448 14.79 -9.65 12.11
N VAL A 449 13.58 -9.12 11.87
CA VAL A 449 12.74 -8.55 12.94
C VAL A 449 12.34 -9.67 13.93
N PRO A 450 12.55 -9.50 15.24
CA PRO A 450 12.16 -10.51 16.22
C PRO A 450 10.64 -10.72 16.25
N ALA A 451 10.21 -11.98 16.13
CA ALA A 451 8.80 -12.38 16.20
C ALA A 451 8.09 -11.78 17.42
N ASN A 452 8.71 -11.85 18.60
CA ASN A 452 8.17 -11.37 19.86
C ASN A 452 8.05 -9.84 19.99
N LYS A 453 8.32 -9.07 18.92
CA LYS A 453 8.03 -7.64 18.81
C LYS A 453 6.97 -7.32 17.77
N LEU A 454 6.53 -8.28 16.96
CA LEU A 454 5.49 -8.10 15.95
C LEU A 454 4.11 -8.34 16.57
N VAL A 455 3.20 -7.40 16.36
CA VAL A 455 1.80 -7.48 16.82
C VAL A 455 0.91 -7.45 15.58
N VAL A 456 0.07 -8.47 15.38
CA VAL A 456 -0.79 -8.61 14.18
C VAL A 456 -2.08 -7.81 14.34
N GLY A 457 -2.48 -7.10 13.28
CA GLY A 457 -3.69 -6.28 13.24
C GLY A 457 -4.97 -7.08 12.95
N THR A 458 -6.03 -6.74 13.67
CA THR A 458 -7.41 -7.20 13.44
C THR A 458 -8.30 -6.00 13.12
N ALA A 459 -9.19 -6.14 12.13
CA ALA A 459 -10.05 -5.05 11.69
C ALA A 459 -11.41 -5.11 12.42
N MET A 460 -11.74 -4.10 13.22
CA MET A 460 -13.07 -3.92 13.80
C MET A 460 -14.04 -3.21 12.84
N TYR A 461 -13.78 -3.30 11.53
CA TYR A 461 -14.56 -2.71 10.46
C TYR A 461 -14.48 -3.57 9.20
N GLY A 462 -15.42 -3.33 8.29
CA GLY A 462 -15.40 -3.84 6.93
C GLY A 462 -15.14 -2.75 5.90
N ARG A 463 -14.55 -3.14 4.78
CA ARG A 463 -14.53 -2.35 3.54
C ARG A 463 -15.43 -2.99 2.51
N GLY A 464 -16.06 -2.18 1.67
CA GLY A 464 -17.02 -2.73 0.72
C GLY A 464 -17.30 -1.90 -0.52
N TRP A 465 -17.98 -2.58 -1.44
CA TRP A 465 -18.39 -2.10 -2.74
C TRP A 465 -19.91 -2.27 -2.93
N GLU A 466 -20.44 -1.60 -3.93
CA GLU A 466 -21.74 -1.89 -4.54
C GLU A 466 -21.56 -2.33 -6.00
N GLY A 467 -22.59 -2.96 -6.58
CA GLY A 467 -22.59 -3.37 -7.99
C GLY A 467 -21.75 -4.61 -8.33
N VAL A 468 -21.25 -5.36 -7.33
CA VAL A 468 -20.65 -6.68 -7.53
C VAL A 468 -21.76 -7.71 -7.74
N THR A 469 -22.44 -7.66 -8.90
CA THR A 469 -23.58 -8.54 -9.22
C THR A 469 -23.11 -9.89 -9.77
N PRO A 470 -23.92 -10.96 -9.70
CA PRO A 470 -23.52 -12.31 -10.13
C PRO A 470 -22.99 -12.43 -11.56
N ASP A 471 -23.37 -11.53 -12.46
CA ASP A 471 -22.91 -11.48 -13.85
C ASP A 471 -21.49 -10.92 -14.02
N THR A 472 -20.91 -10.29 -13.00
CA THR A 472 -19.53 -9.78 -13.02
C THR A 472 -18.51 -10.81 -12.52
N LEU A 473 -18.96 -11.90 -11.88
CA LEU A 473 -18.11 -12.93 -11.31
C LEU A 473 -17.49 -13.81 -12.41
N THR A 474 -16.20 -14.09 -12.30
CA THR A 474 -15.54 -15.10 -13.13
C THR A 474 -15.63 -16.50 -12.52
N ASP A 475 -15.70 -16.61 -11.18
CA ASP A 475 -16.18 -17.80 -10.45
C ASP A 475 -17.54 -17.50 -9.81
N PRO A 476 -18.64 -18.16 -10.21
CA PRO A 476 -19.99 -17.88 -9.69
C PRO A 476 -20.18 -18.13 -8.18
N ASN A 477 -19.23 -18.79 -7.51
CA ASN A 477 -19.28 -19.08 -6.08
C ASN A 477 -18.42 -18.12 -5.24
N ASP A 478 -17.57 -17.31 -5.86
CA ASP A 478 -16.67 -16.40 -5.16
C ASP A 478 -16.91 -14.95 -5.61
N PRO A 479 -17.58 -14.12 -4.78
CA PRO A 479 -17.84 -12.73 -5.12
C PRO A 479 -16.57 -11.87 -5.19
N MET A 480 -15.43 -12.33 -4.66
CA MET A 480 -14.16 -11.63 -4.79
C MET A 480 -13.61 -11.66 -6.23
N THR A 481 -14.14 -12.54 -7.09
CA THR A 481 -13.80 -12.58 -8.53
C THR A 481 -14.63 -11.62 -9.39
N GLY A 482 -15.54 -10.87 -8.77
CA GLY A 482 -16.41 -9.91 -9.45
C GLY A 482 -15.75 -8.55 -9.73
N THR A 483 -16.56 -7.60 -10.17
CA THR A 483 -16.15 -6.19 -10.34
C THR A 483 -17.23 -5.28 -9.75
N GLY A 484 -16.81 -4.31 -8.92
CA GLY A 484 -17.72 -3.33 -8.33
C GLY A 484 -18.02 -2.15 -9.27
N THR A 485 -19.06 -1.38 -8.96
CA THR A 485 -19.35 -0.12 -9.65
C THR A 485 -19.05 1.11 -8.79
N GLY A 486 -18.82 0.92 -7.50
CA GLY A 486 -18.44 1.99 -6.58
C GLY A 486 -18.34 1.51 -5.12
N LYS A 487 -18.07 2.46 -4.23
CA LYS A 487 -18.00 2.28 -2.78
C LYS A 487 -19.36 1.86 -2.20
N LEU A 488 -19.34 1.00 -1.17
CA LEU A 488 -20.50 0.77 -0.30
C LEU A 488 -21.06 2.10 0.21
N LYS A 489 -22.38 2.27 0.11
CA LYS A 489 -23.12 3.40 0.69
C LYS A 489 -23.92 2.94 1.90
N GLY A 490 -24.14 3.85 2.85
CA GLY A 490 -24.96 3.60 4.02
C GLY A 490 -25.20 4.85 4.84
N SER A 491 -25.69 4.64 6.06
CA SER A 491 -25.91 5.70 7.05
C SER A 491 -25.03 5.49 8.27
N THR A 492 -24.81 6.55 9.05
CA THR A 492 -24.09 6.47 10.32
C THR A 492 -24.77 5.55 11.33
N ALA A 493 -26.10 5.42 11.28
CA ALA A 493 -26.85 4.46 12.09
C ALA A 493 -26.52 2.98 11.76
N GLN A 494 -26.00 2.73 10.56
CA GLN A 494 -25.49 1.43 10.13
C GLN A 494 -23.99 1.26 10.40
N GLY A 495 -23.33 2.25 10.98
CA GLY A 495 -21.87 2.28 11.14
C GLY A 495 -21.11 2.69 9.87
N VAL A 496 -21.79 3.28 8.87
CA VAL A 496 -21.12 3.84 7.68
C VAL A 496 -20.84 5.32 7.92
N TRP A 497 -19.63 5.62 8.39
CA TRP A 497 -19.15 6.98 8.66
C TRP A 497 -18.49 7.63 7.44
N GLU A 498 -17.89 6.80 6.57
CA GLU A 498 -17.33 7.16 5.28
C GLU A 498 -17.77 6.12 4.25
N ASP A 499 -18.08 6.56 3.03
CA ASP A 499 -18.41 5.65 1.94
C ASP A 499 -17.29 4.62 1.72
N GLY A 500 -17.68 3.35 1.62
CA GLY A 500 -16.77 2.22 1.44
C GLY A 500 -16.23 1.61 2.74
N VAL A 501 -16.60 2.14 3.92
CA VAL A 501 -16.20 1.65 5.24
C VAL A 501 -17.44 1.47 6.13
N ILE A 502 -17.49 0.38 6.89
CA ILE A 502 -18.60 0.08 7.82
C ILE A 502 -18.06 -0.53 9.11
N ASP A 503 -18.51 -0.05 10.27
CA ASP A 503 -18.15 -0.65 11.56
C ASP A 503 -18.53 -2.14 11.64
N TYR A 504 -17.75 -2.96 12.34
CA TYR A 504 -18.08 -4.37 12.56
C TYR A 504 -19.45 -4.53 13.21
N LYS A 505 -19.77 -3.75 14.25
CA LYS A 505 -21.10 -3.75 14.89
C LYS A 505 -22.23 -3.43 13.91
N GLY A 506 -21.92 -2.65 12.86
CA GLY A 506 -22.80 -2.39 11.72
C GLY A 506 -23.01 -3.62 10.85
N VAL A 507 -21.92 -4.27 10.41
CA VAL A 507 -21.97 -5.55 9.68
C VAL A 507 -22.78 -6.59 10.46
N LYS A 508 -22.52 -6.73 11.77
CA LYS A 508 -23.24 -7.64 12.66
C LYS A 508 -24.74 -7.36 12.69
N SER A 509 -25.13 -6.09 12.85
CA SER A 509 -26.53 -5.69 13.05
C SER A 509 -27.35 -5.65 11.78
N PHE A 510 -26.73 -5.36 10.63
CA PHE A 510 -27.44 -5.09 9.37
C PHE A 510 -27.20 -6.11 8.26
N MET A 511 -26.18 -6.97 8.38
CA MET A 511 -25.84 -7.95 7.34
C MET A 511 -25.74 -9.38 7.88
N LEU A 512 -25.10 -9.63 9.02
CA LEU A 512 -24.93 -11.00 9.56
C LEU A 512 -26.15 -11.49 10.36
N GLY A 513 -26.67 -10.66 11.26
CA GLY A 513 -27.66 -11.05 12.26
C GLY A 513 -27.07 -11.86 13.43
N ALA A 514 -27.92 -12.25 14.37
CA ALA A 514 -27.48 -12.92 15.61
C ALA A 514 -26.76 -14.25 15.34
N ASP A 515 -27.26 -15.05 14.41
CA ASP A 515 -26.78 -16.41 14.11
C ASP A 515 -25.67 -16.46 13.04
N ASN A 516 -25.17 -15.30 12.56
CA ASN A 516 -24.16 -15.18 11.50
C ASN A 516 -24.54 -15.84 10.16
N THR A 517 -25.84 -15.98 9.87
CA THR A 517 -26.32 -16.64 8.64
C THR A 517 -26.62 -15.70 7.49
N GLY A 518 -26.61 -14.38 7.73
CA GLY A 518 -27.04 -13.38 6.76
C GLY A 518 -28.48 -12.91 6.99
N ILE A 519 -28.72 -11.61 6.89
CA ILE A 519 -30.01 -10.92 6.99
C ILE A 519 -30.10 -9.82 5.92
N ASN A 520 -31.29 -9.24 5.73
CA ASN A 520 -31.50 -8.13 4.79
C ASN A 520 -31.04 -8.41 3.35
N GLY A 521 -31.10 -9.67 2.93
CA GLY A 521 -30.68 -10.12 1.59
C GLY A 521 -29.18 -10.35 1.44
N PHE A 522 -28.40 -10.17 2.50
CA PHE A 522 -27.00 -10.59 2.54
C PHE A 522 -26.90 -12.08 2.86
N GLU A 523 -25.97 -12.76 2.20
CA GLU A 523 -25.47 -14.08 2.57
C GLU A 523 -24.06 -13.95 3.16
N TYR A 524 -23.72 -14.84 4.09
CA TYR A 524 -22.37 -14.95 4.65
C TYR A 524 -21.57 -15.98 3.85
N GLY A 525 -20.31 -15.67 3.61
CA GLY A 525 -19.33 -16.60 3.06
C GLY A 525 -17.98 -16.47 3.75
N TYR A 526 -17.15 -17.49 3.57
CA TYR A 526 -15.83 -17.56 4.17
C TYR A 526 -14.86 -18.24 3.22
N ASP A 527 -13.77 -17.55 2.89
CA ASP A 527 -12.64 -18.12 2.17
C ASP A 527 -11.72 -18.80 3.20
N ALA A 528 -11.78 -20.14 3.24
CA ALA A 528 -11.00 -20.94 4.18
C ALA A 528 -9.49 -20.96 3.84
N GLN A 529 -9.10 -20.68 2.59
CA GLN A 529 -7.70 -20.58 2.22
C GLN A 529 -7.09 -19.28 2.76
N ALA A 530 -7.81 -18.17 2.59
CA ALA A 530 -7.42 -16.84 3.07
C ALA A 530 -7.58 -16.64 4.58
N GLU A 531 -8.43 -17.45 5.21
CA GLU A 531 -9.01 -17.21 6.53
C GLU A 531 -9.71 -15.84 6.59
N ALA A 532 -10.62 -15.59 5.65
CA ALA A 532 -11.29 -14.29 5.47
C ALA A 532 -12.81 -14.40 5.23
N PRO A 533 -13.64 -13.69 6.02
CA PRO A 533 -15.08 -13.65 5.84
C PRO A 533 -15.51 -12.56 4.85
N TRP A 534 -16.73 -12.73 4.33
CA TRP A 534 -17.44 -11.70 3.60
C TRP A 534 -18.95 -11.83 3.78
N VAL A 535 -19.66 -10.73 3.53
CA VAL A 535 -21.11 -10.73 3.36
C VAL A 535 -21.46 -10.12 2.01
N TRP A 536 -22.39 -10.75 1.29
CA TRP A 536 -22.73 -10.35 -0.06
C TRP A 536 -24.24 -10.33 -0.29
N ASN A 537 -24.76 -9.24 -0.84
CA ASN A 537 -26.13 -9.16 -1.32
C ASN A 537 -26.14 -9.24 -2.85
N ARG A 538 -26.49 -10.41 -3.38
CA ARG A 538 -26.52 -10.69 -4.83
C ARG A 538 -27.41 -9.74 -5.63
N SER A 539 -28.45 -9.18 -5.01
CA SER A 539 -29.42 -8.32 -5.71
C SER A 539 -28.90 -6.90 -5.88
N THR A 540 -28.23 -6.36 -4.87
CA THR A 540 -27.66 -5.00 -4.90
C THR A 540 -26.19 -4.99 -5.35
N GLY A 541 -25.55 -6.16 -5.36
CA GLY A 541 -24.12 -6.29 -5.56
C GLY A 541 -23.31 -5.68 -4.42
N GLN A 542 -23.91 -5.47 -3.25
CA GLN A 542 -23.17 -4.99 -2.08
C GLN A 542 -22.32 -6.12 -1.51
N LEU A 543 -21.02 -5.92 -1.46
CA LEU A 543 -20.03 -6.87 -0.96
C LEU A 543 -19.18 -6.19 0.10
N ILE A 544 -19.00 -6.85 1.24
CA ILE A 544 -18.21 -6.35 2.37
C ILE A 544 -17.23 -7.43 2.80
N THR A 545 -15.94 -7.07 2.85
CA THR A 545 -14.85 -7.85 3.46
C THR A 545 -14.49 -7.25 4.81
N PHE A 546 -14.27 -8.10 5.82
CA PHE A 546 -14.08 -7.68 7.22
C PHE A 546 -13.34 -8.78 8.00
N ASP A 547 -13.13 -8.60 9.30
CA ASP A 547 -12.71 -9.67 10.23
C ASP A 547 -13.93 -10.15 11.03
N ASP A 548 -14.04 -11.44 11.31
CA ASP A 548 -15.09 -12.03 12.15
C ASP A 548 -14.51 -12.95 13.25
N ASP A 549 -15.38 -13.59 14.01
CA ASP A 549 -14.97 -14.53 15.07
C ASP A 549 -13.98 -15.59 14.57
N ARG A 550 -14.18 -16.11 13.35
CA ARG A 550 -13.37 -17.19 12.79
C ARG A 550 -12.01 -16.69 12.30
N SER A 551 -11.97 -15.62 11.51
CA SER A 551 -10.68 -15.07 11.02
C SER A 551 -9.81 -14.52 12.14
N VAL A 552 -10.41 -13.87 13.14
CA VAL A 552 -9.66 -13.34 14.29
C VAL A 552 -9.08 -14.48 15.14
N LYS A 553 -9.81 -15.57 15.34
CA LYS A 553 -9.26 -16.77 15.98
C LYS A 553 -8.13 -17.40 15.18
N ALA A 554 -8.23 -17.42 13.85
CA ALA A 554 -7.14 -17.86 12.97
C ALA A 554 -5.90 -16.96 13.12
N LYS A 555 -6.06 -15.64 13.19
CA LYS A 555 -4.96 -14.69 13.50
C LYS A 555 -4.34 -14.95 14.87
N GLY A 556 -5.14 -15.22 15.90
CA GLY A 556 -4.63 -15.60 17.21
C GLY A 556 -3.83 -16.91 17.17
N ALA A 557 -4.29 -17.92 16.41
CA ALA A 557 -3.58 -19.17 16.17
C ALA A 557 -2.25 -18.96 15.45
N TYR A 558 -2.24 -18.11 14.42
CA TYR A 558 -1.06 -17.70 13.69
C TYR A 558 -0.03 -17.02 14.58
N VAL A 559 -0.45 -16.04 15.40
CA VAL A 559 0.40 -15.36 16.38
C VAL A 559 1.11 -16.36 17.31
N ARG A 560 0.39 -17.36 17.84
CA ARG A 560 1.00 -18.40 18.66
C ARG A 560 1.99 -19.27 17.90
N SER A 561 1.65 -19.65 16.68
CA SER A 561 2.47 -20.57 15.87
C SER A 561 3.86 -19.98 15.56
N LEU A 562 3.94 -18.67 15.35
CA LEU A 562 5.19 -17.96 15.06
C LEU A 562 5.84 -17.33 16.30
N GLY A 563 5.20 -17.40 17.48
CA GLY A 563 5.67 -16.74 18.70
C GLY A 563 5.69 -15.21 18.59
N LEU A 564 4.68 -14.64 17.93
CA LEU A 564 4.52 -13.19 17.82
C LEU A 564 4.08 -12.58 19.15
N ALA A 565 4.22 -11.27 19.32
CA ALA A 565 3.93 -10.57 20.58
C ALA A 565 2.45 -10.61 20.96
N GLY A 566 1.54 -10.60 19.98
CA GLY A 566 0.11 -10.56 20.23
C GLY A 566 -0.73 -10.02 19.08
N LEU A 567 -1.90 -9.50 19.41
CA LEU A 567 -2.86 -8.89 18.49
C LEU A 567 -3.15 -7.43 18.87
N PHE A 568 -3.45 -6.59 17.88
CA PHE A 568 -4.04 -5.27 18.11
C PHE A 568 -5.22 -5.00 17.17
N SER A 569 -6.07 -4.04 17.50
CA SER A 569 -7.26 -3.72 16.71
C SER A 569 -7.44 -2.24 16.37
N TRP A 570 -8.00 -1.99 15.18
CA TRP A 570 -8.51 -0.69 14.73
C TRP A 570 -9.99 -0.81 14.35
N GLU A 571 -10.93 -0.01 14.86
CA GLU A 571 -10.89 0.87 16.04
C GLU A 571 -11.92 0.40 17.09
N ILE A 572 -11.64 0.60 18.38
CA ILE A 572 -12.38 -0.05 19.48
C ILE A 572 -13.87 0.33 19.53
N ASP A 573 -14.23 1.52 19.07
CA ASP A 573 -15.61 1.96 19.07
C ASP A 573 -16.48 1.24 18.03
N ALA A 574 -15.86 0.64 17.02
CA ALA A 574 -16.54 -0.06 15.94
C ALA A 574 -16.89 -1.52 16.30
N ASP A 575 -16.32 -2.06 17.37
CA ASP A 575 -16.64 -3.39 17.89
C ASP A 575 -17.90 -3.38 18.77
N ASN A 576 -18.54 -4.54 18.88
CA ASN A 576 -19.60 -4.85 19.84
C ASN A 576 -19.11 -5.81 20.94
N GLY A 577 -17.82 -6.13 20.97
CA GLY A 577 -17.17 -7.10 21.84
C GLY A 577 -16.84 -8.43 21.16
N ASP A 578 -17.45 -8.76 20.01
CA ASP A 578 -17.22 -10.05 19.33
C ASP A 578 -15.77 -10.17 18.83
N ILE A 579 -15.20 -9.09 18.28
CA ILE A 579 -13.83 -9.11 17.75
C ILE A 579 -12.81 -9.21 18.88
N LEU A 580 -12.93 -8.36 19.92
CA LEU A 580 -12.02 -8.44 21.05
C LEU A 580 -12.13 -9.79 21.79
N ASN A 581 -13.35 -10.32 21.93
CA ASN A 581 -13.56 -11.68 22.45
C ASN A 581 -12.79 -12.71 21.62
N ALA A 582 -12.92 -12.67 20.29
CA ALA A 582 -12.25 -13.60 19.39
C ALA A 582 -10.72 -13.45 19.43
N MET A 583 -10.18 -12.25 19.68
CA MET A 583 -8.73 -12.05 19.89
C MET A 583 -8.25 -12.86 21.10
N HIS A 584 -8.93 -12.75 22.24
CA HIS A 584 -8.59 -13.51 23.45
C HIS A 584 -8.79 -15.01 23.27
N GLU A 585 -9.95 -15.42 22.74
CA GLU A 585 -10.26 -16.84 22.49
C GLU A 585 -9.26 -17.44 21.50
N GLY A 586 -8.87 -16.67 20.49
CA GLY A 586 -7.79 -16.95 19.59
C GLY A 586 -6.51 -17.25 20.37
N LEU A 587 -6.01 -16.30 21.17
CA LEU A 587 -4.74 -16.38 21.91
C LEU A 587 -4.69 -17.40 23.06
N ALA A 588 -5.82 -17.84 23.61
CA ALA A 588 -5.90 -18.67 24.83
C ALA A 588 -5.38 -20.12 24.70
N GLY A 589 -5.06 -20.59 23.49
CA GLY A 589 -4.43 -21.89 23.27
C GLY A 589 -5.35 -22.97 22.68
N GLY A 590 -4.70 -23.86 21.94
CA GLY A 590 -5.24 -24.84 21.01
C GLY A 590 -4.20 -24.98 19.89
N THR A 591 -3.84 -26.21 19.50
CA THR A 591 -3.09 -26.39 18.25
C THR A 591 -3.95 -25.77 17.14
N PRO A 592 -3.37 -24.91 16.28
CA PRO A 592 -4.05 -24.48 15.07
C PRO A 592 -4.66 -25.72 14.39
N ALA A 593 -5.88 -25.60 13.87
CA ALA A 593 -6.40 -26.67 13.04
C ALA A 593 -5.49 -26.79 11.82
N ASN A 594 -4.97 -27.98 11.54
CA ASN A 594 -4.11 -28.22 10.36
C ASN A 594 -4.75 -27.62 9.11
N ARG A 595 -3.99 -26.81 8.38
CA ARG A 595 -4.47 -26.18 7.14
C ARG A 595 -4.11 -27.06 5.96
N ALA A 596 -5.02 -27.11 4.98
CA ALA A 596 -4.74 -27.84 3.76
C ALA A 596 -3.63 -27.14 2.97
N PRO A 597 -2.73 -27.89 2.31
CA PRO A 597 -1.69 -27.31 1.48
C PRO A 597 -2.32 -26.61 0.26
N VAL A 598 -1.63 -25.62 -0.30
CA VAL A 598 -1.98 -25.03 -1.60
C VAL A 598 -1.32 -25.88 -2.68
N ALA A 599 -2.15 -26.56 -3.49
CA ALA A 599 -1.67 -27.25 -4.68
C ALA A 599 -1.47 -26.24 -5.82
N VAL A 600 -0.36 -26.35 -6.54
CA VAL A 600 -0.06 -25.55 -7.73
C VAL A 600 0.35 -26.50 -8.84
N ALA A 601 -0.54 -26.76 -9.80
CA ALA A 601 -0.34 -27.72 -10.89
C ALA A 601 0.49 -27.15 -12.06
N GLY A 602 0.91 -25.89 -11.97
CA GLY A 602 1.64 -25.18 -13.02
C GLY A 602 0.71 -24.55 -14.07
N ALA A 603 1.29 -23.83 -15.02
CA ALA A 603 0.54 -23.20 -16.11
C ALA A 603 0.05 -24.22 -17.15
N ASP A 604 -1.03 -23.89 -17.85
CA ASP A 604 -1.51 -24.68 -18.99
C ASP A 604 -0.43 -24.85 -20.06
N ILE A 605 -0.34 -26.07 -20.60
CA ILE A 605 0.74 -26.48 -21.51
C ILE A 605 0.17 -26.63 -22.92
N THR A 606 0.83 -26.05 -23.93
CA THR A 606 0.50 -26.29 -25.34
C THR A 606 1.68 -26.96 -26.04
N VAL A 607 1.43 -28.11 -26.68
CA VAL A 607 2.46 -28.90 -27.39
C VAL A 607 1.92 -29.44 -28.73
N THR A 608 2.82 -29.75 -29.67
CA THR A 608 2.50 -30.54 -30.88
C THR A 608 3.20 -31.88 -30.77
N GLY A 609 2.46 -32.99 -30.84
CA GLY A 609 3.03 -34.34 -30.76
C GLY A 609 3.81 -34.77 -32.02
N PRO A 610 4.75 -35.73 -31.93
CA PRO A 610 5.14 -36.45 -30.73
C PRO A 610 6.01 -35.60 -29.79
N ALA A 611 5.63 -35.51 -28.52
CA ALA A 611 6.32 -34.73 -27.50
C ALA A 611 6.21 -35.40 -26.13
N SER A 612 7.16 -35.10 -25.23
CA SER A 612 7.06 -35.48 -23.83
C SER A 612 6.61 -34.26 -23.02
N VAL A 613 5.60 -34.43 -22.19
CA VAL A 613 5.00 -33.38 -21.35
C VAL A 613 5.38 -33.65 -19.91
N VAL A 614 5.83 -32.61 -19.21
CA VAL A 614 6.10 -32.63 -17.76
C VAL A 614 5.05 -31.75 -17.08
N LEU A 615 4.33 -32.31 -16.13
CA LEU A 615 3.45 -31.61 -15.20
C LEU A 615 4.28 -31.31 -13.94
N ASP A 616 4.33 -30.05 -13.52
CA ASP A 616 5.19 -29.61 -12.41
C ASP A 616 4.37 -29.02 -11.26
N GLY A 617 4.31 -29.79 -10.17
CA GLY A 617 3.63 -29.45 -8.94
C GLY A 617 4.55 -28.88 -7.86
N SER A 618 5.84 -28.67 -8.16
CA SER A 618 6.87 -28.35 -7.15
C SER A 618 6.66 -27.01 -6.45
N SER A 619 5.89 -26.08 -7.05
CA SER A 619 5.50 -24.81 -6.42
C SER A 619 4.36 -24.95 -5.40
N SER A 620 3.83 -26.16 -5.18
CA SER A 620 2.85 -26.40 -4.11
C SER A 620 3.50 -26.23 -2.74
N SER A 621 2.79 -25.63 -1.81
CA SER A 621 3.31 -25.30 -0.49
C SER A 621 2.30 -25.60 0.60
N ASP A 622 2.81 -25.75 1.81
CA ASP A 622 2.02 -25.79 3.02
C ASP A 622 2.49 -24.66 3.93
N SER A 623 1.55 -23.95 4.53
CA SER A 623 1.84 -22.67 5.20
C SER A 623 1.92 -22.79 6.72
N ASP A 624 1.45 -23.90 7.29
CA ASP A 624 1.66 -24.29 8.69
C ASP A 624 2.49 -25.58 8.85
N GLY A 625 2.96 -26.16 7.74
CA GLY A 625 3.72 -27.40 7.74
C GLY A 625 4.59 -27.60 6.49
N SER A 626 4.57 -28.82 5.96
CA SER A 626 5.31 -29.25 4.78
C SER A 626 4.50 -30.25 3.96
N VAL A 627 4.69 -30.20 2.64
CA VAL A 627 4.06 -31.13 1.72
C VAL A 627 4.61 -32.54 1.92
N ALA A 628 3.74 -33.48 2.28
CA ALA A 628 4.07 -34.88 2.50
C ALA A 628 3.95 -35.73 1.23
N SER A 629 2.99 -35.47 0.34
CA SER A 629 2.81 -36.24 -0.90
C SER A 629 2.10 -35.49 -2.02
N TYR A 630 2.33 -35.95 -3.25
CA TYR A 630 1.68 -35.48 -4.48
C TYR A 630 0.89 -36.63 -5.12
N ALA A 631 -0.19 -36.32 -5.82
CA ALA A 631 -0.94 -37.29 -6.60
C ALA A 631 -1.54 -36.62 -7.85
N TRP A 632 -1.12 -37.09 -9.02
CA TRP A 632 -1.60 -36.66 -10.33
C TRP A 632 -2.64 -37.63 -10.88
N GLU A 633 -3.78 -37.09 -11.29
CA GLU A 633 -4.88 -37.84 -11.91
C GLU A 633 -5.29 -37.18 -13.23
N GLN A 634 -5.40 -37.95 -14.31
CA GLN A 634 -6.02 -37.46 -15.54
C GLN A 634 -7.55 -37.48 -15.38
N LEU A 635 -8.19 -36.32 -15.51
CA LEU A 635 -9.64 -36.17 -15.39
C LEU A 635 -10.37 -36.38 -16.73
N SER A 636 -9.77 -35.96 -17.85
CA SER A 636 -10.42 -35.98 -19.16
C SER A 636 -9.42 -36.06 -20.32
N GLY A 637 -9.94 -36.31 -21.53
CA GLY A 637 -9.16 -36.40 -22.78
C GLY A 637 -8.70 -37.82 -23.11
N THR A 638 -7.86 -37.95 -24.15
CA THR A 638 -7.26 -39.22 -24.56
C THR A 638 -6.37 -39.78 -23.43
N SER A 639 -6.61 -41.02 -23.01
CA SER A 639 -5.92 -41.60 -21.86
C SER A 639 -4.42 -41.75 -22.09
N VAL A 640 -3.62 -41.24 -21.17
CA VAL A 640 -2.15 -41.34 -21.17
C VAL A 640 -1.65 -42.14 -19.95
N SER A 641 -0.42 -42.65 -20.04
CA SER A 641 0.24 -43.30 -18.90
C SER A 641 1.19 -42.31 -18.23
N LEU A 642 0.85 -41.90 -17.00
CA LEU A 642 1.69 -41.01 -16.19
C LEU A 642 2.87 -41.78 -15.57
N THR A 643 4.07 -41.24 -15.72
CA THR A 643 5.28 -41.64 -14.99
C THR A 643 5.49 -40.64 -13.85
N GLY A 644 5.74 -41.11 -12.63
CA GLY A 644 5.95 -40.24 -11.47
C GLY A 644 4.68 -39.54 -10.95
N ALA A 645 3.51 -40.15 -11.16
CA ALA A 645 2.21 -39.59 -10.76
C ALA A 645 2.08 -39.30 -9.25
N ASP A 646 2.94 -39.88 -8.41
CA ASP A 646 3.00 -39.69 -6.96
C ASP A 646 4.12 -38.73 -6.52
N THR A 647 4.73 -38.02 -7.46
CA THR A 647 5.84 -37.09 -7.21
C THR A 647 5.48 -35.65 -7.61
N ALA A 648 6.30 -34.69 -7.19
CA ALA A 648 6.11 -33.29 -7.57
C ALA A 648 6.09 -33.10 -9.10
N GLN A 649 6.86 -33.88 -9.86
CA GLN A 649 6.89 -33.82 -11.32
C GLN A 649 6.42 -35.15 -11.93
N ALA A 650 5.26 -35.12 -12.60
CA ALA A 650 4.77 -36.24 -13.39
C ALA A 650 5.04 -36.00 -14.88
N SER A 651 5.19 -37.05 -15.67
CA SER A 651 5.38 -36.92 -17.12
C SER A 651 4.62 -37.97 -17.92
N PHE A 652 4.33 -37.64 -19.17
CA PHE A 652 3.74 -38.56 -20.14
C PHE A 652 4.12 -38.15 -21.56
N ASP A 653 4.02 -39.11 -22.49
CA ASP A 653 4.24 -38.84 -23.90
C ASP A 653 2.91 -38.65 -24.63
N VAL A 654 2.85 -37.65 -25.50
CA VAL A 654 1.74 -37.42 -26.42
C VAL A 654 2.13 -37.86 -27.82
N ALA A 655 1.23 -38.56 -28.50
CA ALA A 655 1.39 -38.93 -29.90
C ALA A 655 0.98 -37.78 -30.83
N GLU A 656 1.27 -37.94 -32.12
CA GLU A 656 0.74 -37.06 -33.17
C GLU A 656 -0.79 -37.18 -33.25
N VAL A 657 -1.49 -36.05 -33.27
CA VAL A 657 -2.96 -35.99 -33.34
C VAL A 657 -3.43 -35.29 -34.62
N ALA A 658 -4.53 -35.77 -35.19
CA ALA A 658 -5.09 -35.22 -36.44
C ALA A 658 -5.98 -33.99 -36.22
N GLN A 659 -6.46 -33.79 -34.99
CA GLN A 659 -7.24 -32.63 -34.55
C GLN A 659 -6.75 -32.23 -33.17
N THR A 660 -6.78 -30.93 -32.87
CA THR A 660 -6.39 -30.42 -31.57
C THR A 660 -7.27 -31.04 -30.49
N GLU A 661 -6.64 -31.59 -29.45
CA GLU A 661 -7.34 -32.14 -28.29
C GLU A 661 -6.81 -31.56 -26.98
N THR A 662 -7.62 -31.63 -25.94
CA THR A 662 -7.28 -31.16 -24.59
C THR A 662 -7.30 -32.32 -23.60
N LEU A 663 -6.29 -32.37 -22.74
CA LEU A 663 -6.15 -33.31 -21.64
C LEU A 663 -6.15 -32.51 -20.34
N THR A 664 -7.04 -32.82 -19.40
CA THR A 664 -7.08 -32.14 -18.09
C THR A 664 -6.51 -33.06 -17.02
N PHE A 665 -5.59 -32.54 -16.21
CA PHE A 665 -4.98 -33.24 -15.08
C PHE A 665 -5.28 -32.49 -13.78
N LYS A 666 -5.47 -33.24 -12.69
CA LYS A 666 -5.62 -32.73 -11.34
C LYS A 666 -4.42 -33.14 -10.51
N LEU A 667 -3.79 -32.16 -9.87
CA LEU A 667 -2.84 -32.36 -8.79
C LEU A 667 -3.61 -32.39 -7.47
N THR A 668 -3.34 -33.38 -6.63
CA THR A 668 -3.71 -33.39 -5.21
C THR A 668 -2.44 -33.39 -4.38
N VAL A 669 -2.33 -32.46 -3.45
CA VAL A 669 -1.20 -32.34 -2.52
C VAL A 669 -1.69 -32.65 -1.13
N THR A 670 -0.92 -33.40 -0.35
CA THR A 670 -1.23 -33.73 1.05
C THR A 670 -0.11 -33.23 1.96
N ASP A 671 -0.46 -32.57 3.05
CA ASP A 671 0.51 -32.08 4.05
C ASP A 671 0.94 -33.18 5.06
N ASN A 672 1.82 -32.81 5.99
CA ASN A 672 2.35 -33.69 7.03
C ASN A 672 1.37 -34.06 8.15
N GLU A 673 0.18 -33.48 8.17
CA GLU A 673 -0.91 -33.73 9.13
C GLU A 673 -2.16 -34.34 8.46
N GLY A 674 -2.13 -34.54 7.14
CA GLY A 674 -3.09 -35.28 6.34
C GLY A 674 -4.18 -34.47 5.63
N ALA A 675 -4.17 -33.13 5.65
CA ALA A 675 -5.11 -32.36 4.84
C ALA A 675 -4.63 -32.23 3.39
N THR A 676 -5.56 -31.91 2.48
CA THR A 676 -5.31 -31.99 1.04
C THR A 676 -5.76 -30.75 0.29
N GLY A 677 -4.91 -30.25 -0.61
CA GLY A 677 -5.24 -29.24 -1.61
C GLY A 677 -5.29 -29.83 -3.01
N THR A 678 -6.01 -29.19 -3.93
CA THR A 678 -6.08 -29.63 -5.33
C THR A 678 -6.00 -28.46 -6.30
N ASP A 679 -5.36 -28.68 -7.44
CA ASP A 679 -5.31 -27.75 -8.57
C ASP A 679 -5.37 -28.52 -9.89
N THR A 680 -5.72 -27.87 -10.99
CA THR A 680 -5.83 -28.48 -12.31
C THR A 680 -5.00 -27.77 -13.36
N VAL A 681 -4.43 -28.54 -14.28
CA VAL A 681 -3.69 -28.05 -15.44
C VAL A 681 -4.27 -28.66 -16.72
N VAL A 682 -4.40 -27.84 -17.77
CA VAL A 682 -4.86 -28.26 -19.09
C VAL A 682 -3.66 -28.36 -20.04
N VAL A 683 -3.55 -29.51 -20.70
CA VAL A 683 -2.58 -29.74 -21.78
C VAL A 683 -3.31 -29.76 -23.12
N THR A 684 -3.02 -28.78 -23.97
CA THR A 684 -3.53 -28.70 -25.35
C THR A 684 -2.53 -29.33 -26.31
N VAL A 685 -2.91 -30.46 -26.91
CA VAL A 685 -2.14 -31.13 -27.95
C VAL A 685 -2.65 -30.65 -29.31
N GLN A 686 -1.84 -29.85 -30.00
CA GLN A 686 -2.21 -29.28 -31.30
C GLN A 686 -2.20 -30.33 -32.40
N ALA A 687 -3.17 -30.21 -33.32
CA ALA A 687 -3.14 -30.97 -34.57
C ALA A 687 -1.83 -30.71 -35.31
N LYS A 688 -1.21 -31.77 -35.83
CA LYS A 688 -0.10 -31.58 -36.76
C LYS A 688 -0.63 -30.98 -38.05
N ASP A 689 -0.11 -29.83 -38.41
CA ASP A 689 -0.37 -29.23 -39.71
C ASP A 689 0.31 -30.08 -40.80
N THR A 690 -0.50 -30.81 -41.57
CA THR A 690 -0.05 -31.54 -42.77
C THR A 690 -0.41 -30.79 -44.05
N GLY A 691 -0.64 -29.48 -43.99
CA GLY A 691 -0.82 -28.65 -45.19
C GLY A 691 0.39 -28.78 -46.13
N PRO A 692 0.18 -28.68 -47.47
CA PRO A 692 1.30 -28.53 -48.38
C PRO A 692 2.07 -27.26 -47.98
N VAL A 693 3.37 -27.39 -47.77
CA VAL A 693 4.25 -26.24 -47.56
C VAL A 693 4.24 -25.44 -48.86
N ASN A 694 3.66 -24.23 -48.83
CA ASN A 694 3.71 -23.31 -49.96
C ASN A 694 5.17 -23.03 -50.35
N THR A 695 5.54 -23.41 -51.56
CA THR A 695 6.86 -23.17 -52.14
C THR A 695 6.82 -21.86 -52.88
N ALA A 696 7.48 -20.82 -52.34
CA ALA A 696 7.48 -19.50 -52.97
C ALA A 696 7.78 -19.57 -54.49
N PRO A 697 7.10 -18.75 -55.31
CA PRO A 697 7.23 -18.84 -56.75
C PRO A 697 8.65 -18.52 -57.19
N VAL A 698 9.08 -19.03 -58.34
CA VAL A 698 10.37 -18.68 -58.95
C VAL A 698 10.13 -17.60 -59.99
N ALA A 699 10.50 -16.36 -59.67
CA ALA A 699 10.48 -15.25 -60.61
C ALA A 699 11.56 -15.47 -61.68
N VAL A 700 11.15 -15.46 -62.94
CA VAL A 700 12.04 -15.51 -64.10
C VAL A 700 11.64 -14.37 -65.01
N VAL A 701 12.60 -13.49 -65.29
CA VAL A 701 12.41 -12.38 -66.24
C VAL A 701 13.42 -12.46 -67.36
N SER A 702 12.95 -12.24 -68.57
CA SER A 702 13.76 -12.22 -69.78
C SER A 702 13.56 -10.89 -70.51
N ALA A 703 14.64 -10.37 -71.07
CA ALA A 703 14.62 -9.19 -71.91
C ALA A 703 15.74 -9.28 -72.95
N PRO A 704 15.61 -8.62 -74.10
CA PRO A 704 16.72 -8.50 -75.05
C PRO A 704 17.88 -7.75 -74.39
N ALA A 705 19.09 -8.32 -74.48
CA ALA A 705 20.27 -7.76 -73.82
C ALA A 705 20.69 -6.39 -74.39
N THR A 706 20.52 -6.19 -75.71
CA THR A 706 20.82 -4.91 -76.38
C THR A 706 19.83 -4.65 -77.50
N VAL A 707 19.35 -3.41 -77.59
CA VAL A 707 18.36 -2.94 -78.57
C VAL A 707 18.77 -1.59 -79.14
N ASN A 708 18.27 -1.22 -80.31
CA ASN A 708 18.50 0.09 -80.90
C ASN A 708 17.35 1.04 -80.57
N ALA A 709 17.60 2.34 -80.66
CA ALA A 709 16.55 3.33 -80.55
C ALA A 709 15.48 3.14 -81.65
N GLY A 710 14.21 3.18 -81.26
CA GLY A 710 13.05 2.90 -82.11
C GLY A 710 12.53 1.47 -81.97
N ASP A 711 13.30 0.54 -81.40
CA ASP A 711 12.84 -0.84 -81.20
C ASP A 711 11.72 -0.91 -80.15
N VAL A 712 10.69 -1.72 -80.43
CA VAL A 712 9.70 -2.09 -79.43
C VAL A 712 10.28 -3.23 -78.59
N VAL A 713 10.52 -2.95 -77.31
CA VAL A 713 11.11 -3.86 -76.35
C VAL A 713 10.01 -4.46 -75.49
N VAL A 714 10.05 -5.78 -75.34
CA VAL A 714 9.23 -6.51 -74.38
C VAL A 714 10.14 -7.12 -73.33
N VAL A 715 9.89 -6.79 -72.07
CA VAL A 715 10.45 -7.45 -70.90
C VAL A 715 9.39 -8.41 -70.38
N ASP A 716 9.71 -9.70 -70.36
CA ASP A 716 8.75 -10.78 -70.18
C ASP A 716 9.11 -11.66 -68.99
N ALA A 717 8.21 -11.68 -68.01
CA ALA A 717 8.29 -12.51 -66.82
C ALA A 717 7.34 -13.73 -66.85
N SER A 718 6.73 -14.04 -68.00
CA SER A 718 5.80 -15.16 -68.16
C SER A 718 6.45 -16.53 -67.97
N GLY A 719 7.79 -16.60 -67.97
CA GLY A 719 8.55 -17.78 -67.60
C GLY A 719 8.61 -18.04 -66.08
N SER A 720 8.03 -17.17 -65.26
CA SER A 720 7.91 -17.38 -63.82
C SER A 720 6.96 -18.54 -63.54
N SER A 721 7.29 -19.36 -62.55
CA SER A 721 6.56 -20.59 -62.26
C SER A 721 6.45 -20.81 -60.77
N ASP A 722 5.37 -21.46 -60.38
CA ASP A 722 5.13 -21.88 -59.01
C ASP A 722 5.16 -23.41 -58.94
N ALA A 723 5.81 -23.97 -57.92
CA ALA A 723 5.94 -25.42 -57.80
C ALA A 723 4.63 -26.08 -57.36
N ASP A 724 3.76 -25.32 -56.69
CA ASP A 724 2.43 -25.71 -56.21
C ASP A 724 1.33 -25.34 -57.22
N ASN A 725 1.73 -24.74 -58.35
CA ASN A 725 0.89 -24.33 -59.46
C ASN A 725 -0.12 -23.22 -59.09
N ASP A 726 0.22 -22.40 -58.09
CA ASP A 726 -0.60 -21.28 -57.65
C ASP A 726 -0.68 -20.15 -58.68
N THR A 727 -1.75 -19.35 -58.59
CA THR A 727 -1.99 -18.26 -59.55
C THR A 727 -1.07 -17.08 -59.26
N LEU A 728 -0.22 -16.74 -60.24
CA LEU A 728 0.78 -15.70 -60.09
C LEU A 728 0.27 -14.30 -60.44
N THR A 729 0.67 -13.34 -59.62
CA THR A 729 0.50 -11.89 -59.82
C THR A 729 1.86 -11.22 -59.97
N TYR A 730 1.91 -10.11 -60.71
CA TYR A 730 3.17 -9.47 -61.13
C TYR A 730 3.13 -7.98 -60.79
N SER A 731 4.14 -7.50 -60.09
CA SER A 731 4.37 -6.09 -59.81
C SER A 731 5.71 -5.67 -60.37
N TRP A 732 5.75 -4.57 -61.12
CA TRP A 732 6.94 -4.11 -61.83
C TRP A 732 7.46 -2.80 -61.28
N ASP A 733 8.78 -2.76 -61.07
CA ASP A 733 9.54 -1.52 -60.91
C ASP A 733 10.24 -1.21 -62.25
N VAL A 734 9.81 -0.12 -62.89
CA VAL A 734 10.27 0.29 -64.23
C VAL A 734 11.13 1.57 -64.11
N PRO A 735 12.17 1.74 -64.95
CA PRO A 735 13.02 2.92 -64.90
C PRO A 735 12.24 4.24 -64.98
N ALA A 736 12.56 5.17 -64.08
CA ALA A 736 11.90 6.47 -64.02
C ALA A 736 12.00 7.23 -65.34
N GLY A 737 10.88 7.78 -65.81
CA GLY A 737 10.80 8.55 -67.06
C GLY A 737 10.62 7.70 -68.32
N LEU A 738 10.57 6.38 -68.22
CA LEU A 738 10.27 5.49 -69.34
C LEU A 738 8.75 5.40 -69.57
N ASN A 739 8.30 5.68 -70.80
CA ASN A 739 6.90 5.51 -71.17
C ASN A 739 6.62 4.04 -71.53
N ALA A 740 6.41 3.22 -70.51
CA ALA A 740 6.17 1.78 -70.63
C ALA A 740 4.72 1.41 -70.32
N THR A 741 4.21 0.38 -70.99
CA THR A 741 2.90 -0.22 -70.73
C THR A 741 3.10 -1.56 -70.01
N ILE A 742 2.48 -1.71 -68.84
CA ILE A 742 2.52 -2.95 -68.04
C ILE A 742 1.24 -3.74 -68.31
N ASN A 743 1.37 -5.02 -68.66
CA ASN A 743 0.25 -5.93 -68.85
C ASN A 743 0.57 -7.28 -68.20
N GLY A 744 0.28 -7.37 -66.90
CA GLY A 744 0.55 -8.55 -66.08
C GLY A 744 2.04 -8.93 -66.11
N ALA A 745 2.34 -10.10 -66.70
CA ALA A 745 3.69 -10.63 -66.77
C ALA A 745 4.62 -9.92 -67.78
N THR A 746 4.15 -8.91 -68.52
CA THR A 746 4.96 -8.23 -69.53
C THR A 746 4.99 -6.71 -69.35
N VAL A 747 6.15 -6.12 -69.63
CA VAL A 747 6.34 -4.67 -69.78
C VAL A 747 6.79 -4.39 -71.21
N THR A 748 6.08 -3.50 -71.90
CA THR A 748 6.40 -3.11 -73.28
C THR A 748 6.71 -1.62 -73.36
N PHE A 749 7.80 -1.25 -74.04
CA PHE A 749 8.15 0.14 -74.31
C PHE A 749 8.87 0.28 -75.65
N THR A 750 8.94 1.51 -76.18
CA THR A 750 9.79 1.81 -77.35
C THR A 750 11.09 2.45 -76.88
N ALA A 751 12.24 1.86 -77.23
CA ALA A 751 13.54 2.38 -76.86
C ALA A 751 13.77 3.76 -77.48
N VAL A 752 14.17 4.74 -76.68
CA VAL A 752 14.44 6.12 -77.16
C VAL A 752 15.91 6.29 -77.53
N GLU A 753 16.24 7.34 -78.29
CA GLU A 753 17.63 7.65 -78.64
C GLU A 753 18.43 8.12 -77.41
N TYR A 754 19.57 7.49 -77.16
CA TYR A 754 20.55 7.93 -76.18
C TYR A 754 21.89 8.27 -76.85
N THR A 755 22.60 9.25 -76.29
CA THR A 755 23.92 9.69 -76.80
C THR A 755 25.06 8.74 -76.43
N GLN A 756 24.79 7.75 -75.60
CA GLN A 756 25.68 6.66 -75.19
C GLN A 756 24.83 5.43 -74.85
N ASP A 757 25.46 4.25 -74.82
CA ASP A 757 24.79 3.02 -74.39
C ASP A 757 24.16 3.22 -73.01
N THR A 758 22.86 3.00 -72.91
CA THR A 758 22.08 3.28 -71.69
C THR A 758 21.43 2.01 -71.20
N SER A 759 21.78 1.59 -69.98
CA SER A 759 21.22 0.41 -69.32
C SER A 759 19.93 0.76 -68.58
N LEU A 760 18.85 0.10 -68.96
CA LEU A 760 17.54 0.18 -68.32
C LEU A 760 17.31 -1.08 -67.48
N LEU A 761 17.19 -0.93 -66.17
CA LEU A 761 16.99 -2.04 -65.23
C LEU A 761 15.50 -2.20 -64.88
N PHE A 762 14.97 -3.38 -65.09
CA PHE A 762 13.60 -3.75 -64.74
C PHE A 762 13.62 -4.79 -63.64
N THR A 763 12.80 -4.58 -62.60
CA THR A 763 12.60 -5.57 -61.55
C THR A 763 11.14 -6.00 -61.54
N VAL A 764 10.89 -7.31 -61.54
CA VAL A 764 9.56 -7.88 -61.32
C VAL A 764 9.53 -8.57 -59.98
N THR A 765 8.47 -8.35 -59.23
CA THR A 765 8.09 -9.14 -58.05
C THR A 765 6.88 -9.98 -58.40
N VAL A 766 7.01 -11.29 -58.25
CA VAL A 766 5.98 -12.30 -58.55
C VAL A 766 5.43 -12.82 -57.23
N SER A 767 4.11 -12.90 -57.09
CA SER A 767 3.44 -13.37 -55.87
C SER A 767 2.33 -14.37 -56.17
N ASP A 768 2.26 -15.42 -55.36
CA ASP A 768 1.19 -16.41 -55.26
C ASP A 768 0.11 -16.02 -54.21
N ALA A 769 0.16 -14.78 -53.70
CA ALA A 769 -0.63 -14.23 -52.58
C ALA A 769 -0.23 -14.67 -51.16
N GLN A 770 0.73 -15.59 -50.99
CA GLN A 770 1.27 -15.99 -49.68
C GLN A 770 2.76 -15.68 -49.53
N ALA A 771 3.53 -15.81 -50.61
CA ALA A 771 4.96 -15.53 -50.71
C ALA A 771 5.26 -14.71 -51.97
N THR A 772 6.50 -14.21 -52.05
CA THR A 772 6.98 -13.46 -53.21
C THR A 772 8.40 -13.83 -53.58
N SER A 773 8.75 -13.69 -54.85
CA SER A 773 10.14 -13.66 -55.30
C SER A 773 10.33 -12.59 -56.36
N SER A 774 11.58 -12.15 -56.55
CA SER A 774 11.89 -11.09 -57.50
C SER A 774 12.98 -11.50 -58.46
N ALA A 775 12.89 -11.01 -59.69
CA ALA A 775 13.92 -11.17 -60.71
C ALA A 775 14.15 -9.85 -61.43
N LEU A 776 15.36 -9.67 -61.95
CA LEU A 776 15.76 -8.45 -62.64
C LEU A 776 16.27 -8.75 -64.06
N ALA A 777 15.98 -7.85 -64.99
CA ALA A 777 16.52 -7.85 -66.33
C ALA A 777 17.02 -6.46 -66.71
N THR A 778 18.14 -6.42 -67.42
CA THR A 778 18.71 -5.17 -67.93
C THR A 778 18.64 -5.16 -69.44
N VAL A 779 18.08 -4.10 -70.01
CA VAL A 779 18.09 -3.84 -71.46
C VAL A 779 19.05 -2.69 -71.73
N VAL A 780 20.07 -2.92 -72.56
CA VAL A 780 20.97 -1.85 -73.01
C VAL A 780 20.44 -1.25 -74.30
N VAL A 781 20.07 0.03 -74.31
CA VAL A 781 19.78 0.74 -75.55
C VAL A 781 21.09 1.27 -76.13
N ALA A 782 21.49 0.72 -77.27
CA ALA A 782 22.74 1.07 -77.95
C ALA A 782 22.71 2.55 -78.41
N LYS A 783 23.87 3.21 -78.28
CA LYS A 783 24.07 4.55 -78.82
C LYS A 783 23.83 4.56 -80.33
N LYS A 784 23.40 5.71 -80.85
CA LYS A 784 23.23 5.92 -82.29
C LYS A 784 24.59 6.03 -82.99
N ASP A 785 25.00 5.00 -83.72
CA ASP A 785 26.20 5.02 -84.58
C ASP A 785 25.89 5.52 -86.00
N THR A 786 26.60 6.55 -86.45
CA THR A 786 26.49 7.12 -87.80
C THR A 786 27.57 6.54 -88.74
N GLY A 787 27.18 5.62 -89.65
CA GLY A 787 27.72 5.53 -91.02
C GLY A 787 28.61 4.33 -91.45
N GLY A 788 28.23 3.70 -92.59
CA GLY A 788 29.15 3.35 -93.70
C GLY A 788 29.54 1.87 -93.92
N GLY A 789 29.16 1.27 -95.06
CA GLY A 789 29.63 -0.04 -95.55
C GLY A 789 29.78 -0.06 -97.08
N THR A 790 30.90 -0.58 -97.59
CA THR A 790 31.45 -0.44 -98.96
C THR A 790 30.97 -1.44 -100.02
N CYS A 791 30.78 -1.00 -101.28
CA CYS A 791 30.53 -1.85 -102.46
C CYS A 791 31.76 -2.63 -102.96
N THR A 792 31.61 -3.91 -103.31
CA THR A 792 32.71 -4.82 -103.72
C THR A 792 33.13 -4.76 -105.20
N ASN A 793 32.57 -3.85 -106.00
CA ASN A 793 32.88 -3.70 -107.44
C ASN A 793 33.32 -2.27 -107.81
N ALA A 794 34.12 -1.63 -106.94
CA ALA A 794 34.59 -0.27 -107.15
C ALA A 794 35.45 -0.15 -108.43
N TRP A 795 35.27 0.95 -109.18
CA TRP A 795 36.07 1.22 -110.37
C TRP A 795 37.54 1.42 -110.03
N ASP A 796 38.39 0.62 -110.66
CA ASP A 796 39.85 0.72 -110.63
C ASP A 796 40.35 1.22 -111.98
N SER A 797 41.10 2.32 -111.98
CA SER A 797 41.65 2.97 -113.19
C SER A 797 42.73 2.14 -113.88
N SER A 798 43.34 1.18 -113.18
CA SER A 798 44.35 0.29 -113.74
C SER A 798 43.75 -0.97 -114.40
N ALA A 799 42.48 -1.26 -114.14
CA ALA A 799 41.79 -2.43 -114.69
C ALA A 799 41.22 -2.17 -116.09
N VAL A 800 41.20 -3.23 -116.91
CA VAL A 800 40.61 -3.22 -118.25
C VAL A 800 39.16 -3.68 -118.16
N TYR A 801 38.24 -2.92 -118.75
CA TYR A 801 36.81 -3.23 -118.83
C TYR A 801 36.38 -3.39 -120.28
N ASN A 802 35.55 -4.38 -120.57
CA ASN A 802 34.97 -4.62 -121.89
C ASN A 802 33.50 -4.21 -121.92
N GLY A 803 32.93 -4.10 -123.13
CA GLY A 803 31.52 -3.74 -123.29
C GLY A 803 30.59 -4.67 -122.51
N GLY A 804 29.85 -4.13 -121.54
CA GLY A 804 28.94 -4.82 -120.62
C GLY A 804 29.42 -4.90 -119.16
N ASP A 805 30.70 -4.62 -118.87
CA ASP A 805 31.24 -4.70 -117.50
C ASP A 805 30.74 -3.54 -116.64
N GLN A 806 30.37 -3.83 -115.38
CA GLN A 806 29.80 -2.84 -114.45
C GLN A 806 30.68 -2.59 -113.21
N VAL A 807 30.82 -1.32 -112.84
CA VAL A 807 31.61 -0.85 -111.70
C VAL A 807 30.83 0.17 -110.88
N THR A 808 31.20 0.33 -109.62
CA THR A 808 30.71 1.39 -108.74
C THR A 808 31.72 2.53 -108.63
N TRP A 809 31.28 3.76 -108.89
CA TRP A 809 32.11 4.96 -108.78
C TRP A 809 31.22 6.17 -108.49
N ASP A 810 31.60 6.97 -107.49
CA ASP A 810 30.88 8.16 -107.05
C ASP A 810 29.38 7.92 -106.73
N GLY A 811 29.11 6.84 -105.98
CA GLY A 811 27.76 6.47 -105.53
C GLY A 811 26.83 5.94 -106.63
N LYS A 812 27.36 5.60 -107.81
CA LYS A 812 26.60 5.15 -108.98
C LYS A 812 27.19 3.89 -109.59
N VAL A 813 26.35 3.11 -110.27
CA VAL A 813 26.77 1.99 -111.12
C VAL A 813 26.93 2.45 -112.56
N TRP A 814 28.09 2.15 -113.14
CA TRP A 814 28.46 2.48 -114.51
C TRP A 814 28.75 1.22 -115.30
N GLU A 815 28.28 1.16 -116.55
CA GLU A 815 28.52 0.06 -117.48
C GLU A 815 29.40 0.52 -118.65
N ALA A 816 30.47 -0.22 -118.96
CA ALA A 816 31.31 0.06 -120.12
C ALA A 816 30.55 -0.27 -121.40
N LYS A 817 30.51 0.63 -122.38
CA LYS A 817 29.84 0.39 -123.67
C LYS A 817 30.71 -0.44 -124.63
N TRP A 818 32.03 -0.34 -124.48
CA TRP A 818 33.06 -1.08 -125.20
C TRP A 818 34.36 -1.05 -124.38
N TRP A 819 35.47 -1.56 -124.94
CA TRP A 819 36.76 -1.65 -124.25
C TRP A 819 37.27 -0.29 -123.72
N THR A 820 37.68 -0.23 -122.45
CA THR A 820 38.31 0.93 -121.80
C THR A 820 39.26 0.51 -120.68
N GLN A 821 40.29 1.33 -120.42
CA GLN A 821 41.18 1.23 -119.27
C GLN A 821 41.59 2.65 -118.86
N GLY A 822 41.37 3.01 -117.60
CA GLY A 822 41.76 4.32 -117.06
C GLY A 822 40.81 5.49 -117.32
N ASP A 823 39.77 5.34 -118.15
CA ASP A 823 38.78 6.41 -118.37
C ASP A 823 37.81 6.51 -117.18
N ASP A 824 37.70 7.69 -116.55
CA ASP A 824 36.84 7.94 -115.39
C ASP A 824 35.33 7.87 -115.77
N PRO A 825 34.52 7.01 -115.12
CA PRO A 825 33.10 6.88 -115.42
C PRO A 825 32.31 8.18 -115.30
N SER A 826 32.62 9.03 -114.32
CA SER A 826 31.87 10.26 -114.04
C SER A 826 32.00 11.35 -115.12
N GLN A 827 33.03 11.24 -115.97
CA GLN A 827 33.29 12.21 -117.06
C GLN A 827 32.75 11.73 -118.42
N SER A 828 32.18 10.53 -118.52
CA SER A 828 31.63 10.01 -119.78
C SER A 828 30.27 10.65 -120.11
N GLY A 829 30.28 11.56 -121.10
CA GLY A 829 29.05 12.11 -121.69
C GLY A 829 28.29 11.11 -122.57
N GLN A 830 27.24 11.57 -123.27
CA GLN A 830 26.36 10.70 -124.10
C GLN A 830 27.12 9.82 -125.11
N TRP A 831 28.22 10.34 -125.67
CA TRP A 831 29.10 9.65 -126.63
C TRP A 831 30.36 9.02 -125.99
N GLY A 832 30.49 9.07 -124.66
CA GLY A 832 31.62 8.53 -123.89
C GLY A 832 31.54 7.01 -123.68
N VAL A 833 32.63 6.44 -123.16
CA VAL A 833 32.84 4.99 -123.04
C VAL A 833 32.02 4.33 -121.93
N TRP A 834 31.56 5.08 -120.93
CA TRP A 834 30.69 4.60 -119.85
C TRP A 834 29.24 5.03 -120.03
N LYS A 835 28.32 4.23 -119.48
CA LYS A 835 26.88 4.50 -119.38
C LYS A 835 26.47 4.38 -117.91
N GLU A 836 25.87 5.44 -117.35
CA GLU A 836 25.26 5.35 -116.02
C GLU A 836 24.06 4.40 -116.07
N VAL A 837 24.03 3.41 -115.17
CA VAL A 837 22.96 2.42 -115.05
C VAL A 837 21.97 2.81 -113.96
N GLY A 838 22.46 3.42 -112.88
CA GLY A 838 21.64 3.88 -111.75
C GLY A 838 22.46 4.15 -110.49
N PRO A 839 21.79 4.47 -109.36
CA PRO A 839 22.46 4.62 -108.07
C PRO A 839 23.06 3.29 -107.60
N ALA A 840 24.22 3.33 -106.94
CA ALA A 840 24.76 2.17 -106.24
C ALA A 840 23.99 1.97 -104.93
N ASP A 841 23.48 0.76 -104.68
CA ASP A 841 22.74 0.41 -103.46
C ASP A 841 23.64 -0.39 -102.51
N CYS A 842 24.71 0.29 -102.12
CA CYS A 842 25.69 -0.01 -101.09
C CYS A 842 26.36 1.34 -100.75
#